data_AF-A0A6I8PV08-F1
#
_entry.id   AF-A0A6I8PV08-F1
#
_cell.length_a   1.000
_cell.length_b   1.000
_cell.length_c   1.000
_cell.angle_alpha   90.00
_cell.angle_beta   90.00
_cell.angle_gamma   90.00
#
_symmetry.space_group_name_H-M   'P 1'
#
loop_
_entity.id
_entity.type
_entity.pdbx_description
1 polymer ?
#
loop_
_entity_poly.entity_id
_entity_poly.type
_entity_poly.pdbx_seq_one_letter_code
_entity_poly.pdbx_strand_id
1 'polypeptide(L)'
;MVTLDELQRSTAQVGESVHRTTISRALHKVGLYGRVARRKPLLTENHKRSRLQFATSHVGDTANMWKKVLWSDETKMELFGQNAKRYVWRKTNTAHHSEHTIPTVKYGGGSIMLWGCFSSAGTGKLVRVDGKMDGAKYRAILEENLLESAKDLRLGRRFTFKQDNDPKNKARATMEWFKTKHIHVLEWPSQSPDLNPIENLWQDLKTAAKMEKKVSKRSKKDEEDLEALIAEFQTLDAKKTQIIETSCPPPSPRLNGSLTPHPEKDELILFGGEYFNGQKTFLYNELYIYNIKKNTWSKIDIPNPPPRRCAHQAAAVPQGGGQIWIFGGEFASPDGEQFYHYKDLWVLHLQTKTWEQIKASGGPSGRSGHRMTYCKRQLIVFGGFHESTRDYIYYNDVYTFNLDSFTWAKLSPSGTAPLPRSGCQMTTNQDGSVVIYGGYSKQKVKKDVDKGTVHTDMFLLKQEGADKWVWSRLNPSGVKPTPRTGFSGTLGPNNRILLFGGVYDEEEEESIEGDFFNDIYMYDMGKNRWFTGQIKGPKTEKKKRRRGNKQAEAESNSESGEVGAQKPPEPVEVIKEIVAEDGTVMTIKQVISGSATSESEEEDSVEEEDDEGARSPAVEPCPRSNTMIAAKQGVLYAYGGMFEVGDRQFTLNDLYSLDLHKMEEWKVLVEMDPKTQEWLDESDSEDEEEDAEGAEGGDEEEEEDEDSEDSDEDSHPPVEPQEKYPDYLARTEEYWVKLARANMGPDAKEKKVLKVAQAMAKTFYELKD
;
A
#
# COMPACT_ATOMS: atom_id res chain seq x y z
N MET A 1 -46.57 -2.70 -8.39
CA MET A 1 -45.49 -1.70 -8.55
C MET A 1 -46.21 -0.38 -8.74
N VAL A 2 -45.84 0.65 -7.99
CA VAL A 2 -46.56 1.93 -8.01
C VAL A 2 -45.52 3.02 -8.26
N THR A 3 -45.70 3.74 -9.36
CA THR A 3 -44.82 4.84 -9.77
C THR A 3 -45.34 6.18 -9.26
N LEU A 4 -44.48 7.19 -9.21
CA LEU A 4 -44.86 8.56 -8.84
C LEU A 4 -45.96 9.11 -9.78
N ASP A 5 -45.93 8.72 -11.06
CA ASP A 5 -46.96 9.03 -12.06
C ASP A 5 -48.31 8.34 -11.76
N GLU A 6 -48.30 7.12 -11.25
CA GLU A 6 -49.52 6.40 -10.86
C GLU A 6 -50.10 6.95 -9.55
N LEU A 7 -49.26 7.36 -8.58
CA LEU A 7 -49.71 8.09 -7.38
C LEU A 7 -50.31 9.44 -7.73
N GLN A 8 -49.70 10.18 -8.66
CA GLN A 8 -50.24 11.46 -9.14
C GLN A 8 -51.59 11.29 -9.85
N ARG A 9 -51.76 10.22 -10.64
CA ARG A 9 -53.06 9.90 -11.25
C ARG A 9 -54.09 9.41 -10.23
N SER A 10 -53.68 8.64 -9.22
CA SER A 10 -54.57 8.14 -8.17
C SER A 10 -55.09 9.28 -7.28
N THR A 11 -54.22 10.21 -6.87
CA THR A 11 -54.62 11.41 -6.13
C THR A 11 -55.56 12.29 -6.96
N ALA A 12 -55.26 12.49 -8.25
CA ALA A 12 -56.15 13.21 -9.16
C ALA A 12 -57.52 12.51 -9.36
N GLN A 13 -57.60 11.18 -9.30
CA GLN A 13 -58.86 10.44 -9.33
C GLN A 13 -59.70 10.58 -8.05
N VAL A 14 -59.08 10.88 -6.91
CA VAL A 14 -59.75 11.16 -5.63
C VAL A 14 -60.11 12.64 -5.48
N GLY A 15 -59.70 13.49 -6.43
CA GLY A 15 -60.08 14.91 -6.52
C GLY A 15 -58.95 15.90 -6.24
N GLU A 16 -57.74 15.43 -5.91
CA GLU A 16 -56.60 16.27 -5.56
C GLU A 16 -55.47 16.16 -6.58
N SER A 17 -55.24 17.23 -7.35
CA SER A 17 -54.14 17.30 -8.31
C SER A 17 -52.80 17.65 -7.62
N VAL A 18 -52.23 16.69 -6.89
CA VAL A 18 -50.98 16.89 -6.13
C VAL A 18 -49.77 16.94 -7.07
N HIS A 19 -48.81 17.84 -6.80
CA HIS A 19 -47.59 17.95 -7.61
C HIS A 19 -46.58 16.82 -7.30
N ARG A 20 -45.79 16.43 -8.29
CA ARG A 20 -44.83 15.30 -8.19
C ARG A 20 -43.86 15.45 -7.01
N THR A 21 -43.30 16.64 -6.82
CA THR A 21 -42.38 16.93 -5.70
C THR A 21 -43.06 16.82 -4.34
N THR A 22 -44.34 17.19 -4.22
CA THR A 22 -45.13 17.01 -2.99
C THR A 22 -45.32 15.54 -2.65
N ILE A 23 -45.62 14.70 -3.65
CA ILE A 23 -45.71 13.24 -3.48
C ILE A 23 -44.34 12.66 -3.10
N SER A 24 -43.25 13.12 -3.74
CA SER A 24 -41.90 12.64 -3.42
C SER A 24 -41.47 13.00 -1.99
N ARG A 25 -41.70 14.25 -1.55
CA ARG A 25 -41.42 14.69 -0.18
C ARG A 25 -42.22 13.90 0.86
N ALA A 26 -43.50 13.63 0.59
CA ALA A 26 -44.34 12.83 1.46
C ALA A 26 -43.88 11.36 1.57
N LEU A 27 -43.31 10.80 0.49
CA LEU A 27 -42.73 9.45 0.49
C LEU A 27 -41.37 9.42 1.21
N HIS A 28 -40.50 10.41 0.99
CA HIS A 28 -39.20 10.51 1.67
C HIS A 28 -39.38 10.62 3.19
N LYS A 29 -40.38 11.39 3.66
CA LYS A 29 -40.74 11.52 5.09
C LYS A 29 -41.19 10.21 5.76
N VAL A 30 -41.44 9.14 5.00
CA VAL A 30 -41.73 7.79 5.51
C VAL A 30 -40.68 6.76 5.09
N GLY A 31 -39.45 7.20 4.78
CA GLY A 31 -38.32 6.34 4.39
C GLY A 31 -38.44 5.72 2.98
N LEU A 32 -39.38 6.18 2.15
CA LEU A 32 -39.63 5.60 0.82
C LEU A 32 -39.01 6.46 -0.29
N TYR A 33 -37.81 6.06 -0.71
CA TYR A 33 -37.05 6.76 -1.74
C TYR A 33 -37.24 6.16 -3.15
N GLY A 34 -37.03 7.00 -4.17
CA GLY A 34 -36.94 6.54 -5.56
C GLY A 34 -35.74 5.59 -5.75
N ARG A 35 -36.01 4.31 -6.06
CA ARG A 35 -35.00 3.30 -6.36
C ARG A 35 -35.34 2.56 -7.66
N VAL A 36 -34.33 2.08 -8.37
CA VAL A 36 -34.52 1.29 -9.60
C VAL A 36 -35.17 -0.04 -9.26
N ALA A 37 -36.37 -0.32 -9.81
CA ALA A 37 -37.07 -1.57 -9.57
C ALA A 37 -36.22 -2.79 -9.99
N ARG A 38 -35.77 -3.59 -9.01
CA ARG A 38 -34.96 -4.79 -9.27
C ARG A 38 -35.75 -5.76 -10.16
N ARG A 39 -35.17 -6.15 -11.29
CA ARG A 39 -35.78 -7.12 -12.23
C ARG A 39 -35.71 -8.52 -11.64
N LYS A 40 -36.83 -9.02 -11.12
CA LYS A 40 -36.99 -10.41 -10.69
C LYS A 40 -37.89 -11.18 -11.68
N PRO A 41 -37.71 -12.50 -11.87
CA PRO A 41 -38.64 -13.32 -12.65
C PRO A 41 -40.08 -13.20 -12.11
N LEU A 42 -41.08 -13.24 -13.00
CA LEU A 42 -42.48 -13.21 -12.57
C LEU A 42 -42.87 -14.57 -11.95
N LEU A 43 -42.85 -14.64 -10.62
CA LEU A 43 -43.16 -15.86 -9.87
C LEU A 43 -44.68 -15.98 -9.64
N THR A 44 -45.26 -17.09 -10.09
CA THR A 44 -46.61 -17.50 -9.67
C THR A 44 -46.57 -17.98 -8.21
N GLU A 45 -47.72 -18.06 -7.53
CA GLU A 45 -47.78 -18.62 -6.17
C GLU A 45 -47.27 -20.08 -6.10
N ASN A 46 -47.46 -20.85 -7.17
CA ASN A 46 -46.87 -22.19 -7.28
C ASN A 46 -45.34 -22.13 -7.35
N HIS A 47 -44.75 -21.18 -8.11
CA HIS A 47 -43.29 -21.00 -8.14
C HIS A 47 -42.77 -20.60 -6.74
N LYS A 48 -43.43 -19.65 -6.05
CA LYS A 48 -43.04 -19.24 -4.69
C LYS A 48 -43.06 -20.42 -3.72
N ARG A 49 -44.14 -21.22 -3.73
CA ARG A 49 -44.29 -22.40 -2.86
C ARG A 49 -43.21 -23.45 -3.15
N SER A 50 -42.97 -23.80 -4.42
CA SER A 50 -41.94 -24.77 -4.79
C SER A 50 -40.53 -24.28 -4.47
N ARG A 51 -40.25 -22.98 -4.60
CA ARG A 51 -38.95 -22.39 -4.22
C ARG A 51 -38.73 -22.39 -2.71
N LEU A 52 -39.75 -22.02 -1.93
CA LEU A 52 -39.70 -22.09 -0.47
C LEU A 52 -39.51 -23.54 -0.01
N GLN A 53 -40.28 -24.48 -0.56
CA GLN A 53 -40.15 -25.90 -0.25
C GLN A 53 -38.74 -26.44 -0.57
N PHE A 54 -38.20 -26.08 -1.74
CA PHE A 54 -36.83 -26.44 -2.11
C PHE A 54 -35.79 -25.87 -1.14
N ALA A 55 -35.90 -24.59 -0.76
CA ALA A 55 -35.00 -24.00 0.22
C ALA A 55 -35.11 -24.74 1.57
N THR A 56 -36.32 -24.88 2.10
CA THR A 56 -36.59 -25.56 3.39
C THR A 56 -36.09 -27.00 3.42
N SER A 57 -36.24 -27.77 2.33
CA SER A 57 -35.81 -29.17 2.30
C SER A 57 -34.29 -29.36 2.28
N HIS A 58 -33.52 -28.33 1.92
CA HIS A 58 -32.05 -28.40 1.81
C HIS A 58 -31.30 -27.55 2.86
N VAL A 59 -31.98 -26.89 3.81
CA VAL A 59 -31.33 -26.10 4.89
C VAL A 59 -30.34 -26.94 5.71
N GLY A 60 -30.67 -28.22 5.93
CA GLY A 60 -29.82 -29.15 6.70
C GLY A 60 -28.72 -29.85 5.89
N ASP A 61 -28.58 -29.56 4.59
CA ASP A 61 -27.65 -30.31 3.73
C ASP A 61 -26.20 -29.92 3.93
N THR A 62 -25.37 -30.93 4.19
CA THR A 62 -23.92 -30.72 4.38
C THR A 62 -23.24 -30.26 3.10
N ALA A 63 -22.19 -29.45 3.22
CA ALA A 63 -21.34 -29.05 2.09
C ALA A 63 -20.79 -30.24 1.26
N ASN A 64 -20.67 -31.43 1.87
CA ASN A 64 -20.23 -32.65 1.17
C ASN A 64 -21.30 -33.29 0.26
N MET A 65 -22.57 -32.86 0.37
CA MET A 65 -23.61 -33.14 -0.62
C MET A 65 -23.41 -32.23 -1.83
N TRP A 66 -23.37 -30.92 -1.60
CA TRP A 66 -23.20 -29.90 -2.64
C TRP A 66 -21.92 -30.04 -3.47
N LYS A 67 -20.82 -30.51 -2.87
CA LYS A 67 -19.57 -30.85 -3.58
C LYS A 67 -19.71 -31.95 -4.65
N LYS A 68 -20.83 -32.69 -4.68
CA LYS A 68 -21.15 -33.74 -5.66
C LYS A 68 -22.19 -33.30 -6.69
N VAL A 69 -22.61 -32.03 -6.66
CA VAL A 69 -23.54 -31.48 -7.63
C VAL A 69 -22.75 -30.90 -8.81
N LEU A 70 -23.08 -31.38 -10.01
CA LEU A 70 -22.66 -30.79 -11.28
C LEU A 70 -23.76 -29.86 -11.76
N TRP A 71 -23.48 -28.56 -11.70
CA TRP A 71 -24.40 -27.49 -12.08
C TRP A 71 -24.28 -27.22 -13.58
N SER A 72 -25.40 -27.02 -14.28
CA SER A 72 -25.40 -26.60 -15.69
C SER A 72 -26.48 -25.57 -15.99
N ASP A 73 -26.26 -24.82 -17.06
CA ASP A 73 -27.26 -23.94 -17.68
C ASP A 73 -26.88 -23.58 -19.12
N GLU A 74 -27.77 -22.89 -19.82
CA GLU A 74 -27.47 -22.21 -21.09
C GLU A 74 -27.43 -20.69 -20.94
N THR A 75 -26.57 -20.04 -21.72
CA THR A 75 -26.49 -18.57 -21.76
C THR A 75 -26.41 -18.06 -23.20
N LYS A 76 -27.13 -16.97 -23.48
CA LYS A 76 -27.07 -16.25 -24.75
C LYS A 76 -26.15 -15.04 -24.60
N MET A 77 -25.17 -14.90 -25.49
CA MET A 77 -24.26 -13.75 -25.57
C MET A 77 -24.45 -13.04 -26.90
N GLU A 78 -24.94 -11.79 -26.85
CA GLU A 78 -25.03 -10.92 -28.03
C GLU A 78 -23.63 -10.45 -28.45
N LEU A 79 -23.26 -10.59 -29.73
CA LEU A 79 -21.96 -10.13 -30.26
C LEU A 79 -22.05 -8.66 -30.73
N PHE A 80 -23.16 -8.21 -31.33
CA PHE A 80 -23.35 -6.83 -31.76
C PHE A 80 -24.67 -6.22 -31.26
N GLY A 81 -24.56 -5.02 -30.69
CA GLY A 81 -25.66 -4.28 -30.07
C GLY A 81 -25.31 -3.82 -28.66
N GLN A 82 -25.16 -2.51 -28.47
CA GLN A 82 -25.03 -1.92 -27.13
C GLN A 82 -26.43 -1.76 -26.53
N ASN A 83 -26.83 -2.66 -25.63
CA ASN A 83 -28.07 -2.52 -24.84
C ASN A 83 -27.92 -1.54 -23.64
N ALA A 84 -27.00 -0.57 -23.77
CA ALA A 84 -26.86 0.55 -22.85
C ALA A 84 -27.63 1.74 -23.43
N LYS A 85 -28.51 2.37 -22.64
CA LYS A 85 -29.13 3.65 -23.02
C LYS A 85 -28.02 4.68 -23.18
N ARG A 86 -27.93 5.32 -24.35
CA ARG A 86 -26.96 6.38 -24.61
C ARG A 86 -27.71 7.70 -24.75
N TYR A 87 -27.56 8.56 -23.76
CA TYR A 87 -28.07 9.93 -23.81
C TYR A 87 -27.18 10.77 -24.71
N VAL A 88 -27.78 11.68 -25.48
CA VAL A 88 -27.06 12.54 -26.44
C VAL A 88 -27.65 13.95 -26.34
N TRP A 89 -26.78 14.91 -26.01
CA TRP A 89 -27.11 16.33 -26.04
C TRP A 89 -27.05 16.84 -27.47
N ARG A 90 -28.11 17.51 -27.94
CA ARG A 90 -28.22 18.04 -29.31
C ARG A 90 -29.14 19.26 -29.37
N LYS A 91 -28.88 20.16 -30.32
CA LYS A 91 -29.72 21.35 -30.56
C LYS A 91 -31.06 20.97 -31.19
N THR A 92 -32.09 21.79 -30.99
CA THR A 92 -33.42 21.60 -31.61
C THR A 92 -33.30 21.41 -33.13
N ASN A 93 -34.10 20.51 -33.70
CA ASN A 93 -34.12 20.12 -35.12
C ASN A 93 -32.88 19.41 -35.70
N THR A 94 -31.78 19.22 -34.97
CA THR A 94 -30.61 18.44 -35.46
C THR A 94 -30.79 16.91 -35.36
N ALA A 95 -32.02 16.44 -35.08
CA ALA A 95 -32.32 15.09 -34.63
C ALA A 95 -31.94 13.94 -35.59
N HIS A 96 -31.74 14.24 -36.88
CA HIS A 96 -31.47 13.28 -37.94
C HIS A 96 -30.04 13.36 -38.50
N HIS A 97 -29.18 14.21 -37.91
CA HIS A 97 -27.77 14.26 -38.28
C HIS A 97 -27.08 12.92 -37.94
N SER A 98 -26.07 12.55 -38.73
CA SER A 98 -25.29 11.31 -38.52
C SER A 98 -24.58 11.29 -37.16
N GLU A 99 -24.17 12.46 -36.65
CA GLU A 99 -23.58 12.65 -35.32
C GLU A 99 -24.58 12.54 -34.15
N HIS A 100 -25.88 12.45 -34.45
CA HIS A 100 -26.98 12.42 -33.47
C HIS A 100 -27.91 11.21 -33.64
N THR A 101 -27.53 10.24 -34.46
CA THR A 101 -28.28 9.02 -34.76
C THR A 101 -27.42 7.78 -34.52
N ILE A 102 -28.00 6.70 -34.01
CA ILE A 102 -27.31 5.43 -33.81
C ILE A 102 -27.67 4.50 -34.97
N PRO A 103 -26.70 4.07 -35.81
CA PRO A 103 -27.00 3.18 -36.92
C PRO A 103 -27.38 1.77 -36.43
N THR A 104 -28.57 1.30 -36.81
CA THR A 104 -29.08 -0.04 -36.50
C THR A 104 -29.07 -0.94 -37.72
N VAL A 105 -28.46 -2.12 -37.62
CA VAL A 105 -28.44 -3.12 -38.71
C VAL A 105 -29.79 -3.85 -38.77
N LYS A 106 -30.45 -3.87 -39.94
CA LYS A 106 -31.82 -4.38 -40.09
C LYS A 106 -31.96 -5.89 -39.88
N TYR A 107 -30.86 -6.65 -40.00
CA TYR A 107 -30.78 -8.08 -39.74
C TYR A 107 -29.39 -8.45 -39.18
N GLY A 108 -29.33 -9.34 -38.18
CA GLY A 108 -28.10 -10.06 -37.86
C GLY A 108 -27.12 -9.40 -36.88
N GLY A 109 -27.57 -8.96 -35.69
CA GLY A 109 -26.68 -8.55 -34.59
C GLY A 109 -25.81 -9.67 -33.98
N GLY A 110 -25.81 -10.88 -34.56
CA GLY A 110 -24.97 -12.04 -34.21
C GLY A 110 -24.98 -12.43 -32.73
N SER A 111 -25.71 -13.46 -32.33
CA SER A 111 -25.67 -13.96 -30.95
C SER A 111 -25.17 -15.40 -30.90
N ILE A 112 -24.24 -15.70 -29.99
CA ILE A 112 -23.87 -17.08 -29.69
C ILE A 112 -24.71 -17.60 -28.52
N MET A 113 -25.06 -18.87 -28.57
CA MET A 113 -25.66 -19.61 -27.47
C MET A 113 -24.60 -20.58 -26.95
N LEU A 114 -24.43 -20.64 -25.62
CA LEU A 114 -23.47 -21.51 -24.96
C LEU A 114 -24.21 -22.43 -23.97
N TRP A 115 -23.76 -23.67 -23.85
CA TRP A 115 -24.06 -24.56 -22.73
C TRP A 115 -22.77 -24.78 -21.95
N GLY A 116 -22.84 -24.89 -20.62
CA GLY A 116 -21.70 -25.33 -19.83
C GLY A 116 -22.09 -25.79 -18.45
N CYS A 117 -21.08 -26.29 -17.72
CA CYS A 117 -21.27 -26.83 -16.38
C CYS A 117 -20.08 -26.56 -15.45
N PHE A 118 -20.30 -26.65 -14.15
CA PHE A 118 -19.25 -26.53 -13.13
C PHE A 118 -19.61 -27.29 -11.84
N SER A 119 -18.62 -27.51 -10.98
CA SER A 119 -18.79 -28.09 -9.64
C SER A 119 -17.85 -27.40 -8.64
N SER A 120 -17.86 -27.81 -7.37
CA SER A 120 -16.87 -27.34 -6.39
C SER A 120 -15.41 -27.67 -6.73
N ALA A 121 -15.17 -28.58 -7.70
CA ALA A 121 -13.84 -28.91 -8.18
C ALA A 121 -13.36 -28.03 -9.36
N GLY A 122 -14.21 -27.12 -9.86
CA GLY A 122 -13.92 -26.24 -10.99
C GLY A 122 -14.93 -26.34 -12.14
N THR A 123 -14.57 -25.74 -13.27
CA THR A 123 -15.38 -25.69 -14.50
C THR A 123 -15.29 -26.97 -15.33
N GLY A 124 -16.43 -27.42 -15.87
CA GLY A 124 -16.52 -28.50 -16.85
C GLY A 124 -16.40 -27.97 -18.28
N LYS A 125 -16.87 -28.74 -19.27
CA LYS A 125 -16.83 -28.31 -20.67
C LYS A 125 -17.77 -27.11 -20.93
N LEU A 126 -17.33 -26.23 -21.81
CA LEU A 126 -18.11 -25.14 -22.40
C LEU A 126 -18.34 -25.46 -23.89
N VAL A 127 -19.60 -25.45 -24.32
CA VAL A 127 -20.01 -25.91 -25.65
C VAL A 127 -20.79 -24.80 -26.35
N ARG A 128 -20.34 -24.43 -27.55
CA ARG A 128 -21.08 -23.53 -28.44
C ARG A 128 -22.24 -24.30 -29.08
N VAL A 129 -23.43 -23.70 -29.04
CA VAL A 129 -24.65 -24.27 -29.61
C VAL A 129 -24.97 -23.55 -30.91
N ASP A 130 -24.89 -24.25 -32.04
CA ASP A 130 -25.18 -23.64 -33.33
C ASP A 130 -26.69 -23.56 -33.63
N GLY A 131 -27.13 -22.33 -33.88
CA GLY A 131 -28.54 -21.99 -34.07
C GLY A 131 -29.35 -22.02 -32.77
N LYS A 132 -30.66 -22.25 -32.89
CA LYS A 132 -31.54 -22.38 -31.72
C LYS A 132 -31.28 -23.72 -31.02
N MET A 133 -31.18 -23.70 -29.69
CA MET A 133 -31.16 -24.91 -28.86
C MET A 133 -32.51 -25.63 -28.95
N ASP A 134 -32.46 -26.95 -29.11
CA ASP A 134 -33.62 -27.84 -29.08
C ASP A 134 -33.29 -29.09 -28.23
N GLY A 135 -34.30 -29.89 -27.91
CA GLY A 135 -34.12 -31.06 -27.05
C GLY A 135 -33.24 -32.16 -27.63
N ALA A 136 -33.05 -32.23 -28.96
CA ALA A 136 -32.13 -33.20 -29.57
C ALA A 136 -30.68 -32.75 -29.45
N LYS A 137 -30.40 -31.48 -29.74
CA LYS A 137 -29.09 -30.85 -29.51
C LYS A 137 -28.69 -30.91 -28.04
N TYR A 138 -29.61 -30.61 -27.13
CA TYR A 138 -29.36 -30.71 -25.69
C TYR A 138 -28.89 -32.12 -25.29
N ARG A 139 -29.60 -33.18 -25.74
CA ARG A 139 -29.17 -34.56 -25.47
C ARG A 139 -27.82 -34.93 -26.09
N ALA A 140 -27.50 -34.44 -27.29
CA ALA A 140 -26.19 -34.67 -27.91
C ALA A 140 -25.07 -34.03 -27.07
N ILE A 141 -25.27 -32.78 -26.64
CA ILE A 141 -24.34 -32.07 -25.76
C ILE A 141 -24.15 -32.84 -24.44
N LEU A 142 -25.22 -33.35 -23.82
CA LEU A 142 -25.10 -34.17 -22.61
C LEU A 142 -24.38 -35.51 -22.86
N GLU A 143 -24.68 -36.22 -23.94
CA GLU A 143 -24.03 -37.48 -24.29
C GLU A 143 -22.51 -37.31 -24.46
N GLU A 144 -22.08 -36.25 -25.13
CA GLU A 144 -20.67 -35.97 -25.43
C GLU A 144 -19.92 -35.31 -24.27
N ASN A 145 -20.56 -34.42 -23.49
CA ASN A 145 -19.86 -33.52 -22.58
C ASN A 145 -20.19 -33.72 -21.09
N LEU A 146 -21.36 -34.27 -20.73
CA LEU A 146 -21.77 -34.36 -19.32
C LEU A 146 -20.91 -35.33 -18.52
N LEU A 147 -20.77 -36.56 -19.05
CA LEU A 147 -20.05 -37.64 -18.38
C LEU A 147 -18.54 -37.37 -18.34
N GLU A 148 -17.98 -36.79 -19.40
CA GLU A 148 -16.57 -36.42 -19.44
C GLU A 148 -16.29 -35.24 -18.49
N SER A 149 -17.17 -34.23 -18.39
CA SER A 149 -17.06 -33.17 -17.39
C SER A 149 -17.09 -33.72 -15.95
N ALA A 150 -18.00 -34.65 -15.65
CA ALA A 150 -18.09 -35.27 -14.33
C ALA A 150 -16.85 -36.12 -13.97
N LYS A 151 -16.20 -36.71 -14.99
CA LYS A 151 -14.96 -37.49 -14.88
C LYS A 151 -13.74 -36.58 -14.69
N ASP A 152 -13.60 -35.52 -15.49
CA ASP A 152 -12.55 -34.51 -15.38
C ASP A 152 -12.58 -33.85 -13.98
N LEU A 153 -13.78 -33.50 -13.51
CA LEU A 153 -14.03 -32.92 -12.18
C LEU A 153 -14.02 -33.96 -11.03
N ARG A 154 -13.69 -35.22 -11.31
CA ARG A 154 -13.52 -36.31 -10.34
C ARG A 154 -14.72 -36.53 -9.39
N LEU A 155 -15.95 -36.23 -9.83
CA LEU A 155 -17.16 -36.32 -9.00
C LEU A 155 -17.58 -37.76 -8.65
N GLY A 156 -16.93 -38.76 -9.25
CA GLY A 156 -17.16 -40.18 -9.01
C GLY A 156 -18.44 -40.69 -9.70
N ARG A 157 -18.78 -41.97 -9.47
CA ARG A 157 -19.90 -42.65 -10.14
C ARG A 157 -21.30 -42.29 -9.60
N ARG A 158 -21.39 -41.45 -8.56
CA ARG A 158 -22.64 -41.06 -7.89
C ARG A 158 -22.64 -39.55 -7.63
N PHE A 159 -22.69 -38.79 -8.72
CA PHE A 159 -22.88 -37.34 -8.71
C PHE A 159 -24.35 -37.00 -9.00
N THR A 160 -24.77 -35.81 -8.58
CA THR A 160 -26.10 -35.27 -8.86
C THR A 160 -25.98 -34.21 -9.95
N PHE A 161 -26.86 -34.21 -10.94
CA PHE A 161 -26.86 -33.24 -12.03
C PHE A 161 -27.98 -32.20 -11.84
N LYS A 162 -27.64 -30.90 -11.87
CA LYS A 162 -28.63 -29.82 -11.95
C LYS A 162 -28.77 -29.38 -13.41
N GLN A 163 -30.01 -29.33 -13.88
CA GLN A 163 -30.44 -28.62 -15.07
C GLN A 163 -31.52 -27.58 -14.71
N ASP A 164 -31.67 -26.54 -15.51
CA ASP A 164 -32.85 -25.68 -15.42
C ASP A 164 -34.10 -26.46 -15.93
N ASN A 165 -35.28 -26.12 -15.43
CA ASN A 165 -36.48 -26.93 -15.63
C ASN A 165 -37.30 -26.54 -16.89
N ASP A 166 -36.60 -26.02 -17.92
CA ASP A 166 -37.09 -25.65 -19.25
C ASP A 166 -37.79 -26.83 -19.98
N PRO A 167 -38.82 -26.57 -20.80
CA PRO A 167 -39.44 -27.56 -21.68
C PRO A 167 -38.48 -28.50 -22.45
N LYS A 168 -37.31 -28.02 -22.90
CA LYS A 168 -36.29 -28.81 -23.61
C LYS A 168 -35.61 -29.85 -22.70
N ASN A 169 -35.46 -29.49 -21.43
CA ASN A 169 -34.79 -30.26 -20.37
C ASN A 169 -35.76 -31.27 -19.74
N LYS A 170 -37.06 -30.94 -19.67
CA LYS A 170 -38.16 -31.84 -19.25
C LYS A 170 -38.72 -32.75 -20.35
N ALA A 171 -38.25 -32.65 -21.58
CA ALA A 171 -38.75 -33.49 -22.67
C ALA A 171 -38.65 -34.99 -22.32
N ARG A 172 -39.68 -35.78 -22.63
CA ARG A 172 -39.78 -37.20 -22.20
C ARG A 172 -38.52 -38.00 -22.53
N ALA A 173 -38.00 -37.86 -23.75
CA ALA A 173 -36.79 -38.52 -24.21
C ALA A 173 -35.51 -38.10 -23.44
N THR A 174 -35.45 -36.87 -22.93
CA THR A 174 -34.34 -36.37 -22.10
C THR A 174 -34.41 -36.98 -20.69
N MET A 175 -35.61 -37.05 -20.09
CA MET A 175 -35.81 -37.74 -18.80
C MET A 175 -35.58 -39.26 -18.88
N GLU A 176 -35.91 -39.88 -20.02
CA GLU A 176 -35.67 -41.29 -20.31
C GLU A 176 -34.19 -41.59 -20.54
N TRP A 177 -33.44 -40.64 -21.12
CA TRP A 177 -31.99 -40.70 -21.25
C TRP A 177 -31.28 -40.70 -19.89
N PHE A 178 -31.63 -39.78 -18.97
CA PHE A 178 -31.05 -39.77 -17.60
C PHE A 178 -31.29 -41.09 -16.85
N LYS A 179 -32.48 -41.68 -16.99
CA LYS A 179 -32.80 -43.01 -16.42
C LYS A 179 -31.91 -44.11 -17.00
N THR A 180 -31.73 -44.11 -18.32
CA THR A 180 -30.89 -45.07 -19.05
C THR A 180 -29.42 -44.97 -18.65
N LYS A 181 -28.93 -43.74 -18.42
CA LYS A 181 -27.55 -43.45 -18.00
C LYS A 181 -27.32 -43.52 -16.48
N HIS A 182 -28.36 -43.84 -15.70
CA HIS A 182 -28.35 -43.87 -14.23
C HIS A 182 -27.87 -42.57 -13.56
N ILE A 183 -28.17 -41.42 -14.17
CA ILE A 183 -27.82 -40.09 -13.65
C ILE A 183 -28.95 -39.59 -12.75
N HIS A 184 -28.61 -39.19 -11.51
CA HIS A 184 -29.55 -38.57 -10.60
C HIS A 184 -29.67 -37.08 -10.90
N VAL A 185 -30.87 -36.61 -11.23
CA VAL A 185 -31.15 -35.19 -11.53
C VAL A 185 -31.71 -34.52 -10.27
N LEU A 186 -31.15 -33.38 -9.89
CA LEU A 186 -31.61 -32.58 -8.74
C LEU A 186 -33.04 -32.07 -8.99
N GLU A 187 -33.91 -32.19 -7.99
CA GLU A 187 -35.24 -31.58 -8.05
C GLU A 187 -35.11 -30.05 -7.97
N TRP A 188 -35.39 -29.35 -9.08
CA TRP A 188 -35.15 -27.91 -9.21
C TRP A 188 -36.45 -27.10 -9.34
N PRO A 189 -36.66 -26.01 -8.60
CA PRO A 189 -37.82 -25.14 -8.80
C PRO A 189 -37.69 -24.34 -10.12
N SER A 190 -38.72 -24.41 -10.98
CA SER A 190 -38.79 -23.61 -12.22
C SER A 190 -38.67 -22.10 -11.94
N GLN A 191 -38.14 -21.33 -12.90
CA GLN A 191 -37.94 -19.87 -12.77
C GLN A 191 -37.06 -19.48 -11.57
N SER A 192 -35.92 -20.17 -11.41
CA SER A 192 -34.95 -19.93 -10.33
C SER A 192 -33.51 -19.81 -10.83
N PRO A 193 -33.20 -18.78 -11.66
CA PRO A 193 -31.81 -18.51 -12.08
C PRO A 193 -30.95 -18.03 -10.89
N ASP A 194 -31.54 -17.25 -9.98
CA ASP A 194 -30.90 -16.69 -8.79
C ASP A 194 -30.49 -17.73 -7.73
N LEU A 195 -30.97 -18.98 -7.85
CA LEU A 195 -30.49 -20.09 -7.03
C LEU A 195 -29.34 -20.87 -7.70
N ASN A 196 -29.05 -20.63 -8.98
CA ASN A 196 -28.07 -21.37 -9.77
C ASN A 196 -26.72 -20.65 -9.83
N PRO A 197 -25.65 -21.11 -9.14
CA PRO A 197 -24.45 -20.30 -9.00
C PRO A 197 -23.60 -20.18 -10.30
N ILE A 198 -23.93 -20.92 -11.36
CA ILE A 198 -23.29 -20.75 -12.68
C ILE A 198 -23.64 -19.40 -13.33
N GLU A 199 -24.72 -18.73 -12.89
CA GLU A 199 -25.08 -17.40 -13.40
C GLU A 199 -24.01 -16.34 -13.06
N ASN A 200 -23.28 -16.52 -11.96
CA ASN A 200 -22.12 -15.70 -11.61
C ASN A 200 -21.00 -15.90 -12.65
N LEU A 201 -20.64 -17.16 -12.94
CA LEU A 201 -19.66 -17.49 -13.98
C LEU A 201 -20.08 -17.02 -15.38
N TRP A 202 -21.39 -16.98 -15.67
CA TRP A 202 -21.92 -16.38 -16.88
C TRP A 202 -21.82 -14.86 -16.91
N GLN A 203 -21.87 -14.19 -15.77
CA GLN A 203 -21.63 -12.76 -15.67
C GLN A 203 -20.15 -12.45 -15.92
N ASP A 204 -19.22 -13.21 -15.32
CA ASP A 204 -17.77 -13.07 -15.51
C ASP A 204 -17.41 -13.24 -17.00
N LEU A 205 -17.89 -14.31 -17.63
CA LEU A 205 -17.68 -14.58 -19.05
C LEU A 205 -18.25 -13.47 -19.95
N LYS A 206 -19.42 -12.91 -19.59
CA LYS A 206 -20.02 -11.76 -20.31
C LYS A 206 -19.23 -10.47 -20.10
N THR A 207 -18.58 -10.28 -18.96
CA THR A 207 -17.75 -9.11 -18.66
C THR A 207 -16.42 -9.19 -19.40
N ALA A 208 -15.71 -10.32 -19.33
CA ALA A 208 -14.49 -10.58 -20.10
C ALA A 208 -14.72 -10.38 -21.62
N ALA A 209 -15.77 -10.98 -22.18
CA ALA A 209 -16.11 -10.82 -23.60
C ALA A 209 -16.53 -9.38 -23.99
N LYS A 210 -16.98 -8.54 -23.05
CA LYS A 210 -17.22 -7.10 -23.32
C LYS A 210 -15.92 -6.31 -23.32
N MET A 211 -14.95 -6.66 -22.45
CA MET A 211 -13.62 -6.07 -22.45
C MET A 211 -12.88 -6.42 -23.76
N GLU A 212 -12.89 -7.69 -24.18
CA GLU A 212 -12.31 -8.10 -25.46
C GLU A 212 -12.94 -7.39 -26.67
N LYS A 213 -14.24 -7.09 -26.66
CA LYS A 213 -14.87 -6.31 -27.74
C LYS A 213 -14.37 -4.87 -27.85
N LYS A 214 -13.93 -4.24 -26.75
CA LYS A 214 -13.29 -2.90 -26.81
C LYS A 214 -11.94 -3.00 -27.54
N VAL A 215 -11.24 -4.13 -27.41
CA VAL A 215 -9.98 -4.42 -28.11
C VAL A 215 -10.24 -4.81 -29.58
N SER A 216 -11.12 -5.78 -29.82
CA SER A 216 -11.41 -6.35 -31.15
C SER A 216 -12.05 -5.36 -32.14
N LYS A 217 -12.67 -4.27 -31.67
CA LYS A 217 -13.18 -3.21 -32.58
C LYS A 217 -12.07 -2.45 -33.31
N ARG A 218 -10.80 -2.62 -32.90
CA ARG A 218 -9.61 -2.01 -33.49
C ARG A 218 -8.97 -2.86 -34.60
N SER A 219 -9.37 -4.13 -34.76
CA SER A 219 -8.55 -5.18 -35.38
C SER A 219 -9.25 -5.98 -36.50
N LYS A 220 -10.10 -5.34 -37.32
CA LYS A 220 -10.77 -6.03 -38.45
C LYS A 220 -10.82 -5.22 -39.73
N LYS A 221 -9.74 -5.31 -40.52
CA LYS A 221 -9.87 -5.45 -41.97
C LYS A 221 -8.72 -6.28 -42.56
N ASP A 222 -9.13 -7.41 -43.14
CA ASP A 222 -8.44 -8.30 -44.08
C ASP A 222 -7.28 -9.18 -43.55
N GLU A 223 -6.97 -10.23 -44.32
CA GLU A 223 -6.73 -11.60 -43.80
C GLU A 223 -5.29 -12.12 -44.05
N GLU A 224 -4.31 -11.23 -44.23
CA GLU A 224 -2.89 -11.57 -44.42
C GLU A 224 -2.13 -11.83 -43.09
N ASP A 225 -2.77 -11.51 -41.97
CA ASP A 225 -2.09 -11.26 -40.70
C ASP A 225 -2.15 -12.43 -39.68
N LEU A 226 -2.09 -13.72 -40.06
CA LEU A 226 -1.88 -14.76 -39.02
C LEU A 226 -0.46 -14.66 -38.44
N GLU A 227 0.55 -14.41 -39.28
CA GLU A 227 1.92 -14.16 -38.82
C GLU A 227 2.02 -12.84 -38.07
N ALA A 228 1.28 -11.80 -38.46
CA ALA A 228 1.28 -10.53 -37.75
C ALA A 228 0.37 -10.52 -36.51
N LEU A 229 -0.64 -11.39 -36.38
CA LEU A 229 -1.34 -11.63 -35.10
C LEU A 229 -0.44 -12.39 -34.14
N ILE A 230 0.35 -13.35 -34.64
CA ILE A 230 1.40 -14.00 -33.84
C ILE A 230 2.47 -12.97 -33.47
N ALA A 231 2.90 -12.10 -34.39
CA ALA A 231 3.84 -11.03 -34.09
C ALA A 231 3.23 -9.94 -33.18
N GLU A 232 1.92 -9.67 -33.25
CA GLU A 232 1.21 -8.73 -32.37
C GLU A 232 1.02 -9.35 -30.98
N PHE A 233 0.66 -10.63 -30.86
CA PHE A 233 0.68 -11.35 -29.59
C PHE A 233 2.09 -11.44 -29.02
N GLN A 234 3.10 -11.76 -29.82
CA GLN A 234 4.50 -11.71 -29.40
C GLN A 234 4.94 -10.28 -29.05
N THR A 235 4.39 -9.23 -29.67
CA THR A 235 4.68 -7.83 -29.35
C THR A 235 3.91 -7.37 -28.10
N LEU A 236 2.71 -7.88 -27.86
CA LEU A 236 1.89 -7.61 -26.67
C LEU A 236 2.42 -8.36 -25.46
N ASP A 237 2.86 -9.60 -25.64
CA ASP A 237 3.57 -10.37 -24.62
C ASP A 237 4.98 -9.82 -24.45
N ALA A 238 5.70 -9.40 -25.50
CA ALA A 238 6.98 -8.69 -25.34
C ALA A 238 6.81 -7.34 -24.65
N LYS A 239 5.70 -6.62 -24.85
CA LYS A 239 5.36 -5.38 -24.11
C LYS A 239 4.97 -5.67 -22.67
N LYS A 240 4.15 -6.69 -22.41
CA LYS A 240 3.80 -7.14 -21.05
C LYS A 240 4.97 -7.75 -20.29
N THR A 241 5.95 -8.30 -21.00
CA THR A 241 7.22 -8.81 -20.47
C THR A 241 8.37 -7.79 -20.60
N GLN A 242 8.08 -6.57 -21.10
CA GLN A 242 9.10 -5.56 -21.33
C GLN A 242 9.61 -5.03 -20.00
N ILE A 243 10.89 -5.22 -19.76
CA ILE A 243 11.58 -4.53 -18.68
C ILE A 243 11.87 -3.11 -19.18
N ILE A 244 11.24 -2.13 -18.52
CA ILE A 244 11.47 -0.71 -18.82
C ILE A 244 12.45 -0.18 -17.77
N GLU A 245 13.55 0.42 -18.23
CA GLU A 245 14.50 1.13 -17.38
C GLU A 245 14.48 2.61 -17.76
N THR A 246 14.00 3.44 -16.83
CA THR A 246 13.80 4.87 -17.03
C THR A 246 14.66 5.64 -16.03
N SER A 247 15.57 6.47 -16.51
CA SER A 247 16.31 7.41 -15.66
C SER A 247 15.31 8.35 -14.99
N CYS A 248 15.41 8.52 -13.67
CA CYS A 248 14.43 9.27 -12.88
C CYS A 248 15.12 10.24 -11.90
N PRO A 249 14.40 11.24 -11.36
CA PRO A 249 14.80 11.90 -10.12
C PRO A 249 14.87 10.89 -8.95
N PRO A 250 15.36 11.30 -7.77
CA PRO A 250 15.24 10.52 -6.55
C PRO A 250 13.79 10.02 -6.31
N PRO A 251 13.61 8.85 -5.68
CA PRO A 251 12.27 8.32 -5.40
C PRO A 251 11.49 9.22 -4.42
N SER A 252 10.17 9.05 -4.38
CA SER A 252 9.31 9.80 -3.44
C SER A 252 9.63 9.44 -1.97
N PRO A 253 9.21 10.29 -1.02
CA PRO A 253 9.31 10.00 0.41
C PRO A 253 8.85 8.60 0.74
N ARG A 254 9.64 7.86 1.53
CA ARG A 254 9.22 6.56 2.06
C ARG A 254 10.03 6.08 3.25
N LEU A 255 9.36 5.31 4.11
CA LEU A 255 9.95 4.49 5.16
C LEU A 255 9.58 3.01 4.97
N ASN A 256 10.11 2.13 5.84
CA ASN A 256 9.77 0.71 5.92
C ASN A 256 9.90 -0.12 4.61
N GLY A 257 10.58 0.41 3.60
CA GLY A 257 11.01 -0.33 2.41
C GLY A 257 12.32 -1.07 2.65
N SER A 258 12.95 -1.53 1.57
CA SER A 258 14.28 -2.15 1.62
C SER A 258 15.27 -1.48 0.69
N LEU A 259 16.35 -0.91 1.24
CA LEU A 259 17.55 -0.51 0.51
C LEU A 259 18.61 -1.62 0.63
N THR A 260 18.89 -2.31 -0.47
CA THR A 260 19.77 -3.49 -0.49
C THR A 260 20.94 -3.27 -1.43
N PRO A 261 22.21 -3.53 -1.03
CA PRO A 261 23.33 -3.45 -1.95
C PRO A 261 23.25 -4.55 -3.01
N HIS A 262 23.43 -4.21 -4.29
CA HIS A 262 23.60 -5.22 -5.33
C HIS A 262 24.81 -6.11 -4.97
N PRO A 263 24.69 -7.46 -4.99
CA PRO A 263 25.78 -8.33 -4.55
C PRO A 263 27.08 -8.09 -5.35
N GLU A 264 26.97 -8.08 -6.69
CA GLU A 264 28.12 -7.94 -7.59
C GLU A 264 28.45 -6.49 -7.97
N LYS A 265 27.47 -5.72 -8.49
CA LYS A 265 27.69 -4.36 -9.03
C LYS A 265 27.76 -3.25 -7.96
N ASP A 266 28.21 -2.08 -8.38
CA ASP A 266 28.31 -0.85 -7.57
C ASP A 266 26.98 -0.07 -7.62
N GLU A 267 25.92 -0.75 -7.18
CA GLU A 267 24.53 -0.31 -7.26
C GLU A 267 23.82 -0.61 -5.92
N LEU A 268 22.86 0.24 -5.57
CA LEU A 268 21.89 -0.03 -4.49
C LEU A 268 20.51 -0.23 -5.10
N ILE A 269 19.71 -1.09 -4.48
CA ILE A 269 18.39 -1.49 -4.95
C ILE A 269 17.39 -1.09 -3.87
N LEU A 270 16.48 -0.18 -4.20
CA LEU A 270 15.38 0.25 -3.33
C LEU A 270 14.09 -0.43 -3.81
N PHE A 271 13.33 -1.02 -2.89
CA PHE A 271 12.06 -1.66 -3.20
C PHE A 271 11.02 -1.46 -2.09
N GLY A 272 9.78 -1.18 -2.49
CA GLY A 272 8.62 -1.08 -1.61
C GLY A 272 8.68 0.11 -0.64
N GLY A 273 8.07 -0.08 0.53
CA GLY A 273 7.91 0.94 1.57
C GLY A 273 6.57 1.65 1.50
N GLU A 274 6.39 2.63 2.38
CA GLU A 274 5.14 3.41 2.51
C GLU A 274 5.40 4.89 2.73
N TYR A 275 4.33 5.69 2.59
CA TYR A 275 4.25 7.12 2.86
C TYR A 275 2.91 7.43 3.52
N PHE A 276 2.89 8.32 4.51
CA PHE A 276 1.67 8.83 5.14
C PHE A 276 1.63 10.36 5.00
N ASN A 277 0.47 10.92 4.65
CA ASN A 277 0.27 12.35 4.38
C ASN A 277 -0.63 13.06 5.40
N GLY A 278 -0.81 12.48 6.59
CA GLY A 278 -1.73 12.97 7.62
C GLY A 278 -3.13 12.34 7.58
N GLN A 279 -3.57 11.83 6.42
CA GLN A 279 -4.88 11.18 6.28
C GLN A 279 -4.81 9.77 5.67
N LYS A 280 -3.96 9.57 4.65
CA LYS A 280 -3.92 8.34 3.83
C LYS A 280 -2.53 7.71 3.81
N THR A 281 -2.49 6.39 3.97
CA THR A 281 -1.27 5.57 3.86
C THR A 281 -1.12 5.01 2.44
N PHE A 282 -0.02 5.37 1.78
CA PHE A 282 0.32 4.95 0.43
C PHE A 282 1.44 3.92 0.44
N LEU A 283 1.17 2.71 -0.05
CA LEU A 283 2.19 1.66 -0.16
C LEU A 283 2.75 1.49 -1.56
N TYR A 284 4.05 1.22 -1.65
CA TYR A 284 4.78 1.07 -2.91
C TYR A 284 5.12 -0.40 -3.22
N ASN A 285 5.23 -0.73 -4.51
CA ASN A 285 5.91 -1.93 -5.04
C ASN A 285 6.94 -1.58 -6.13
N GLU A 286 7.34 -0.32 -6.19
CA GLU A 286 8.28 0.18 -7.18
C GLU A 286 9.69 -0.35 -6.90
N LEU A 287 10.46 -0.54 -7.97
CA LEU A 287 11.85 -0.97 -7.92
C LEU A 287 12.73 0.13 -8.52
N TYR A 288 13.67 0.63 -7.72
CA TYR A 288 14.65 1.62 -8.14
C TYR A 288 16.07 1.08 -7.99
N ILE A 289 16.95 1.47 -8.92
CA ILE A 289 18.39 1.23 -8.84
C ILE A 289 19.10 2.58 -8.75
N TYR A 290 19.90 2.75 -7.71
CA TYR A 290 20.84 3.86 -7.57
C TYR A 290 22.24 3.42 -8.01
N ASN A 291 22.79 4.09 -9.03
CA ASN A 291 24.14 3.82 -9.50
C ASN A 291 25.17 4.68 -8.75
N ILE A 292 25.97 4.04 -7.89
CA ILE A 292 26.89 4.72 -6.95
C ILE A 292 27.94 5.56 -7.70
N LYS A 293 28.44 5.08 -8.84
CA LYS A 293 29.51 5.77 -9.60
C LYS A 293 29.01 6.98 -10.38
N LYS A 294 27.74 6.97 -10.79
CA LYS A 294 27.13 8.04 -11.58
C LYS A 294 26.37 9.05 -10.72
N ASN A 295 26.00 8.71 -9.48
CA ASN A 295 25.04 9.45 -8.66
C ASN A 295 23.71 9.67 -9.40
N THR A 296 23.12 8.58 -9.91
CA THR A 296 21.88 8.63 -10.70
C THR A 296 20.91 7.52 -10.31
N TRP A 297 19.63 7.82 -10.31
CA TRP A 297 18.54 6.86 -10.10
C TRP A 297 17.92 6.40 -11.43
N SER A 298 17.57 5.12 -11.49
CA SER A 298 16.73 4.52 -12.53
C SER A 298 15.53 3.82 -11.88
N LYS A 299 14.32 4.07 -12.37
CA LYS A 299 13.14 3.22 -12.09
C LYS A 299 13.16 2.03 -13.04
N ILE A 300 12.96 0.83 -12.51
CA ILE A 300 12.96 -0.42 -13.28
C ILE A 300 11.60 -1.09 -13.16
N ASP A 301 10.76 -0.90 -14.17
CA ASP A 301 9.46 -1.56 -14.24
C ASP A 301 9.67 -3.00 -14.76
N ILE A 302 9.53 -3.96 -13.84
CA ILE A 302 9.63 -5.40 -14.12
C ILE A 302 8.22 -6.02 -14.04
N PRO A 303 7.79 -6.79 -15.05
CA PRO A 303 6.52 -7.52 -15.04
C PRO A 303 6.31 -8.39 -13.81
N ASN A 304 5.05 -8.48 -13.35
CA ASN A 304 4.60 -9.30 -12.23
C ASN A 304 5.41 -9.10 -10.93
N PRO A 305 5.58 -7.85 -10.44
CA PRO A 305 6.26 -7.60 -9.18
C PRO A 305 5.46 -8.15 -7.99
N PRO A 306 6.07 -8.25 -6.79
CA PRO A 306 5.31 -8.48 -5.58
C PRO A 306 4.23 -7.40 -5.38
N PRO A 307 3.10 -7.74 -4.74
CA PRO A 307 2.14 -6.74 -4.24
C PRO A 307 2.81 -5.64 -3.40
N ARG A 308 2.20 -4.45 -3.41
CA ARG A 308 2.56 -3.27 -2.60
C ARG A 308 2.77 -3.68 -1.15
N ARG A 309 3.89 -3.28 -0.56
CA ARG A 309 4.25 -3.72 0.79
C ARG A 309 5.29 -2.83 1.48
N CYS A 310 5.14 -2.75 2.78
CA CYS A 310 6.10 -2.19 3.74
C CYS A 310 6.50 -3.27 4.76
N ALA A 311 7.49 -2.97 5.60
CA ALA A 311 7.98 -3.78 6.72
C ALA A 311 8.34 -5.25 6.35
N HIS A 312 8.59 -5.51 5.08
CA HIS A 312 9.17 -6.75 4.57
C HIS A 312 10.68 -6.78 4.85
N GLN A 313 11.30 -7.94 4.66
CA GLN A 313 12.76 -8.01 4.63
C GLN A 313 13.24 -8.48 3.25
N ALA A 314 14.25 -7.77 2.72
CA ALA A 314 15.04 -8.20 1.58
C ALA A 314 16.39 -8.80 2.02
N ALA A 315 16.88 -9.80 1.28
CA ALA A 315 18.21 -10.38 1.44
C ALA A 315 18.91 -10.55 0.08
N ALA A 316 20.11 -9.98 -0.06
CA ALA A 316 20.95 -10.19 -1.24
C ALA A 316 21.64 -11.54 -1.22
N VAL A 317 21.55 -12.28 -2.33
CA VAL A 317 22.22 -13.56 -2.56
C VAL A 317 23.07 -13.45 -3.83
N PRO A 318 24.38 -13.75 -3.79
CA PRO A 318 25.30 -13.60 -4.94
C PRO A 318 25.20 -14.77 -5.95
N GLN A 319 24.04 -15.43 -6.06
CA GLN A 319 23.84 -16.57 -6.96
C GLN A 319 23.31 -16.07 -8.32
N GLY A 320 23.79 -16.65 -9.42
CA GLY A 320 23.22 -16.43 -10.76
C GLY A 320 23.36 -15.00 -11.32
N GLY A 321 24.42 -14.27 -10.97
CA GLY A 321 24.57 -12.84 -11.31
C GLY A 321 23.89 -11.89 -10.31
N GLY A 322 23.39 -12.44 -9.20
CA GLY A 322 22.74 -11.72 -8.12
C GLY A 322 21.23 -11.94 -8.07
N GLN A 323 20.73 -12.12 -6.85
CA GLN A 323 19.32 -12.26 -6.53
C GLN A 323 18.98 -11.42 -5.29
N ILE A 324 17.79 -10.82 -5.28
CA ILE A 324 17.19 -10.24 -4.07
C ILE A 324 16.00 -11.10 -3.67
N TRP A 325 16.05 -11.69 -2.48
CA TRP A 325 14.98 -12.49 -1.91
C TRP A 325 14.16 -11.63 -0.95
N ILE A 326 12.82 -11.63 -1.10
CA ILE A 326 11.89 -10.85 -0.27
C ILE A 326 10.90 -11.80 0.39
N PHE A 327 10.74 -11.67 1.70
CA PHE A 327 9.73 -12.42 2.46
C PHE A 327 8.81 -11.45 3.22
N GLY A 328 7.53 -11.81 3.29
CA GLY A 328 6.52 -11.15 4.13
C GLY A 328 6.40 -9.65 3.92
N GLY A 329 6.23 -8.93 5.03
CA GLY A 329 5.78 -7.53 5.06
C GLY A 329 4.26 -7.45 5.22
N GLU A 330 3.72 -6.24 5.11
CA GLU A 330 2.28 -5.99 5.20
C GLU A 330 1.78 -5.02 4.13
N PHE A 331 0.46 -5.02 3.96
CA PHE A 331 -0.28 -3.98 3.28
C PHE A 331 -1.24 -3.35 4.29
N ALA A 332 -1.14 -2.04 4.51
CA ALA A 332 -2.13 -1.27 5.25
C ALA A 332 -3.21 -0.77 4.27
N SER A 333 -4.47 -0.70 4.72
CA SER A 333 -5.51 0.06 4.03
C SER A 333 -5.16 1.56 3.98
N PRO A 334 -5.75 2.34 3.06
CA PRO A 334 -5.48 3.78 2.98
C PRO A 334 -5.78 4.52 4.28
N ASP A 335 -6.86 4.15 4.98
CA ASP A 335 -7.23 4.66 6.31
C ASP A 335 -6.29 4.22 7.46
N GLY A 336 -5.38 3.27 7.24
CA GLY A 336 -4.49 2.74 8.26
C GLY A 336 -5.13 1.77 9.27
N GLU A 337 -6.42 1.43 9.16
CA GLU A 337 -7.12 0.60 10.13
C GLU A 337 -6.90 -0.92 9.95
N GLN A 338 -6.59 -1.38 8.73
CA GLN A 338 -6.56 -2.79 8.38
C GLN A 338 -5.22 -3.23 7.80
N PHE A 339 -4.58 -4.20 8.45
CA PHE A 339 -3.29 -4.76 8.04
C PHE A 339 -3.43 -6.17 7.46
N TYR A 340 -2.92 -6.36 6.23
CA TYR A 340 -2.76 -7.67 5.61
C TYR A 340 -1.29 -8.10 5.62
N HIS A 341 -0.92 -9.02 6.53
CA HIS A 341 0.46 -9.51 6.59
C HIS A 341 0.73 -10.62 5.58
N TYR A 342 1.65 -10.35 4.66
CA TYR A 342 2.09 -11.30 3.64
C TYR A 342 2.87 -12.47 4.23
N LYS A 343 2.70 -13.66 3.62
CA LYS A 343 3.44 -14.91 3.91
C LYS A 343 4.19 -15.47 2.71
N ASP A 344 4.26 -14.69 1.62
CA ASP A 344 4.87 -15.09 0.37
C ASP A 344 6.38 -14.89 0.39
N LEU A 345 7.07 -15.68 -0.44
CA LEU A 345 8.49 -15.58 -0.70
C LEU A 345 8.66 -15.25 -2.18
N TRP A 346 9.41 -14.19 -2.48
CA TRP A 346 9.71 -13.74 -3.83
C TRP A 346 11.21 -13.70 -4.05
N VAL A 347 11.63 -13.91 -5.29
CA VAL A 347 12.99 -13.63 -5.74
C VAL A 347 12.97 -12.73 -6.97
N LEU A 348 13.79 -11.69 -6.94
CA LEU A 348 14.20 -10.92 -8.11
C LEU A 348 15.54 -11.46 -8.58
N HIS A 349 15.56 -12.05 -9.78
CA HIS A 349 16.80 -12.42 -10.45
C HIS A 349 17.36 -11.18 -11.15
N LEU A 350 18.47 -10.61 -10.65
CA LEU A 350 19.01 -9.32 -11.11
C LEU A 350 19.62 -9.40 -12.51
N GLN A 351 20.18 -10.56 -12.87
CA GLN A 351 20.82 -10.79 -14.17
C GLN A 351 19.82 -10.84 -15.32
N THR A 352 18.63 -11.41 -15.10
CA THR A 352 17.53 -11.49 -16.07
C THR A 352 16.49 -10.39 -15.89
N LYS A 353 16.53 -9.67 -14.76
CA LYS A 353 15.50 -8.72 -14.30
C LYS A 353 14.11 -9.34 -14.34
N THR A 354 13.92 -10.47 -13.63
CA THR A 354 12.65 -11.19 -13.56
C THR A 354 12.25 -11.47 -12.12
N TRP A 355 10.99 -11.19 -11.77
CA TRP A 355 10.36 -11.60 -10.51
C TRP A 355 9.81 -13.02 -10.59
N GLU A 356 9.93 -13.77 -9.50
CA GLU A 356 9.39 -15.12 -9.35
C GLU A 356 8.82 -15.29 -7.92
N GLN A 357 7.59 -15.78 -7.81
CA GLN A 357 6.99 -16.15 -6.53
C GLN A 357 7.31 -17.61 -6.21
N ILE A 358 8.02 -17.84 -5.10
CA ILE A 358 8.48 -19.15 -4.69
C ILE A 358 7.41 -19.86 -3.86
N LYS A 359 6.77 -20.86 -4.47
CA LYS A 359 5.68 -21.65 -3.87
C LYS A 359 6.23 -22.83 -3.07
N ALA A 360 6.68 -22.56 -1.84
CA ALA A 360 7.14 -23.58 -0.90
C ALA A 360 6.20 -23.72 0.31
N SER A 361 5.88 -24.95 0.70
CA SER A 361 5.09 -25.25 1.90
C SER A 361 5.96 -25.31 3.17
N GLY A 362 5.34 -25.26 4.35
CA GLY A 362 6.03 -25.37 5.64
C GLY A 362 6.76 -24.11 6.12
N GLY A 363 6.59 -22.97 5.43
CA GLY A 363 7.18 -21.68 5.80
C GLY A 363 6.52 -21.00 7.02
N PRO A 364 7.00 -19.79 7.37
CA PRO A 364 6.43 -18.99 8.46
C PRO A 364 4.98 -18.55 8.17
N SER A 365 4.26 -18.16 9.21
CA SER A 365 3.00 -17.40 9.09
C SER A 365 3.25 -16.02 8.48
N GLY A 366 2.20 -15.39 7.95
CA GLY A 366 2.29 -14.04 7.39
C GLY A 366 2.66 -13.02 8.47
N ARG A 367 3.62 -12.14 8.17
CA ARG A 367 4.24 -11.27 9.19
C ARG A 367 5.00 -10.08 8.62
N SER A 368 4.95 -8.98 9.33
CA SER A 368 5.76 -7.77 9.14
C SER A 368 6.80 -7.62 10.25
N GLY A 369 7.73 -6.67 10.08
CA GLY A 369 8.73 -6.29 11.09
C GLY A 369 9.66 -7.43 11.53
N HIS A 370 9.65 -8.56 10.81
CA HIS A 370 10.53 -9.69 11.01
C HIS A 370 11.91 -9.38 10.41
N ARG A 371 12.91 -10.21 10.71
CA ARG A 371 14.17 -10.16 9.96
C ARG A 371 14.44 -11.46 9.22
N MET A 372 15.15 -11.32 8.12
CA MET A 372 15.63 -12.36 7.23
C MET A 372 17.08 -12.04 6.84
N THR A 373 17.93 -13.05 6.78
CA THR A 373 19.34 -12.90 6.41
C THR A 373 19.83 -14.09 5.59
N TYR A 374 20.81 -13.88 4.73
CA TYR A 374 21.46 -14.93 3.96
C TYR A 374 22.68 -15.50 4.70
N CYS A 375 22.76 -16.83 4.80
CA CYS A 375 23.87 -17.57 5.40
C CYS A 375 24.04 -18.91 4.69
N LYS A 376 25.26 -19.28 4.26
CA LYS A 376 25.61 -20.66 3.81
C LYS A 376 24.54 -21.37 2.93
N ARG A 377 24.10 -20.75 1.82
CA ARG A 377 23.05 -21.28 0.91
C ARG A 377 21.62 -21.41 1.49
N GLN A 378 21.33 -20.75 2.61
CA GLN A 378 19.99 -20.66 3.18
C GLN A 378 19.63 -19.23 3.58
N LEU A 379 18.33 -18.92 3.54
CA LEU A 379 17.77 -17.75 4.22
C LEU A 379 17.39 -18.17 5.63
N ILE A 380 17.65 -17.32 6.62
CA ILE A 380 17.24 -17.53 8.01
C ILE A 380 16.28 -16.41 8.38
N VAL A 381 15.08 -16.74 8.83
CA VAL A 381 14.02 -15.81 9.25
C VAL A 381 13.83 -15.92 10.76
N PHE A 382 13.67 -14.78 11.44
CA PHE A 382 13.35 -14.70 12.86
C PHE A 382 12.31 -13.62 13.16
N GLY A 383 11.41 -13.95 14.09
CA GLY A 383 10.54 -12.98 14.76
C GLY A 383 9.50 -12.34 13.84
N GLY A 384 9.12 -11.11 14.18
CA GLY A 384 8.09 -10.33 13.49
C GLY A 384 6.79 -10.19 14.28
N PHE A 385 5.82 -9.58 13.63
CA PHE A 385 4.51 -9.22 14.15
C PHE A 385 3.42 -9.66 13.16
N HIS A 386 2.22 -9.89 13.70
CA HIS A 386 0.99 -10.14 12.94
C HIS A 386 -0.19 -9.62 13.75
N GLU A 387 -0.92 -8.69 13.16
CA GLU A 387 -2.18 -8.14 13.64
C GLU A 387 -3.37 -8.77 12.92
N SER A 388 -4.51 -8.68 13.59
CA SER A 388 -5.83 -9.02 13.09
C SER A 388 -6.84 -8.16 13.84
N THR A 389 -8.06 -8.04 13.33
CA THR A 389 -9.15 -7.18 13.87
C THR A 389 -9.59 -7.46 15.32
N ARG A 390 -8.93 -8.39 16.04
CA ARG A 390 -9.23 -8.77 17.43
C ARG A 390 -8.00 -8.98 18.30
N ASP A 391 -6.85 -9.28 17.70
CA ASP A 391 -5.65 -9.67 18.45
C ASP A 391 -4.37 -9.52 17.63
N TYR A 392 -3.26 -9.35 18.33
CA TYR A 392 -1.93 -9.22 17.75
C TYR A 392 -0.97 -10.28 18.32
N ILE A 393 0.01 -10.68 17.53
CA ILE A 393 0.98 -11.72 17.89
C ILE A 393 2.38 -11.28 17.48
N TYR A 394 3.28 -11.18 18.45
CA TYR A 394 4.72 -11.14 18.20
C TYR A 394 5.28 -12.56 18.14
N TYR A 395 6.29 -12.77 17.30
CA TYR A 395 6.94 -14.08 17.11
C TYR A 395 8.38 -14.10 17.67
N ASN A 396 8.86 -15.28 18.06
CA ASN A 396 10.28 -15.59 18.28
C ASN A 396 10.71 -16.92 17.63
N ASP A 397 9.90 -17.44 16.70
CA ASP A 397 10.28 -18.64 15.97
C ASP A 397 11.38 -18.35 14.94
N VAL A 398 12.11 -19.41 14.60
CA VAL A 398 13.19 -19.39 13.61
C VAL A 398 12.83 -20.35 12.50
N TYR A 399 12.94 -19.88 11.26
CA TYR A 399 12.80 -20.70 10.06
C TYR A 399 14.04 -20.58 9.19
N THR A 400 14.35 -21.65 8.45
CA THR A 400 15.32 -21.58 7.35
C THR A 400 14.66 -21.98 6.04
N PHE A 401 15.08 -21.32 4.96
CA PHE A 401 14.73 -21.70 3.60
C PHE A 401 16.00 -22.13 2.87
N ASN A 402 16.05 -23.38 2.43
CA ASN A 402 17.20 -23.93 1.71
C ASN A 402 17.11 -23.55 0.21
N LEU A 403 18.14 -22.88 -0.32
CA LEU A 403 18.18 -22.39 -1.71
C LEU A 403 18.52 -23.47 -2.76
N ASP A 404 18.89 -24.68 -2.32
CA ASP A 404 19.16 -25.82 -3.20
C ASP A 404 17.91 -26.69 -3.37
N SER A 405 17.19 -26.99 -2.28
CA SER A 405 15.98 -27.81 -2.29
C SER A 405 14.68 -27.02 -2.40
N PHE A 406 14.73 -25.69 -2.24
CA PHE A 406 13.55 -24.81 -2.20
C PHE A 406 12.52 -25.20 -1.11
N THR A 407 13.01 -25.66 0.04
CA THR A 407 12.19 -26.11 1.16
C THR A 407 12.40 -25.26 2.40
N TRP A 408 11.30 -24.94 3.08
CA TRP A 408 11.31 -24.40 4.44
C TRP A 408 11.53 -25.48 5.50
N ALA A 409 12.20 -25.11 6.58
CA ALA A 409 12.28 -25.88 7.82
C ALA A 409 12.08 -24.94 9.03
N LYS A 410 11.22 -25.31 9.98
CA LYS A 410 11.15 -24.64 11.28
C LYS A 410 12.28 -25.18 12.16
N LEU A 411 13.15 -24.31 12.66
CA LEU A 411 14.18 -24.73 13.61
C LEU A 411 13.61 -24.78 15.02
N SER A 412 14.17 -25.68 15.83
CA SER A 412 13.93 -25.76 17.28
C SER A 412 15.26 -25.60 18.03
N PRO A 413 15.86 -24.40 18.09
CA PRO A 413 17.14 -24.21 18.75
C PRO A 413 17.02 -24.41 20.27
N SER A 414 18.00 -25.09 20.85
CA SER A 414 18.10 -25.26 22.31
C SER A 414 18.71 -24.03 22.99
N GLY A 415 18.63 -23.92 24.32
CA GLY A 415 19.20 -22.80 25.08
C GLY A 415 18.21 -21.67 25.36
N THR A 416 18.71 -20.47 25.67
CA THR A 416 17.87 -19.33 26.09
C THR A 416 17.52 -18.45 24.88
N ALA A 417 16.35 -18.70 24.28
CA ALA A 417 15.84 -17.92 23.17
C ALA A 417 15.47 -16.47 23.55
N PRO A 418 15.52 -15.52 22.60
CA PRO A 418 14.87 -14.22 22.75
C PRO A 418 13.36 -14.34 22.99
N LEU A 419 12.81 -13.35 23.68
CA LEU A 419 11.36 -13.14 23.78
C LEU A 419 10.79 -12.71 22.41
N PRO A 420 9.48 -12.97 22.16
CA PRO A 420 8.78 -12.50 20.96
C PRO A 420 8.99 -11.01 20.71
N ARG A 421 9.26 -10.65 19.44
CA ARG A 421 9.59 -9.27 19.04
C ARG A 421 9.51 -9.03 17.53
N SER A 422 9.19 -7.79 17.15
CA SER A 422 9.41 -7.23 15.81
C SER A 422 10.46 -6.11 15.86
N GLY A 423 10.82 -5.54 14.71
CA GLY A 423 11.72 -4.38 14.59
C GLY A 423 13.19 -4.63 14.93
N CYS A 424 13.52 -5.77 15.55
CA CYS A 424 14.88 -6.13 15.96
C CYS A 424 15.88 -6.11 14.79
N GLN A 425 17.17 -6.01 15.10
CA GLN A 425 18.22 -6.11 14.09
C GLN A 425 18.86 -7.50 14.10
N MET A 426 19.09 -8.06 12.90
CA MET A 426 19.66 -9.39 12.72
C MET A 426 20.80 -9.36 11.71
N THR A 427 21.94 -9.97 12.03
CA THR A 427 23.11 -9.98 11.15
C THR A 427 23.86 -11.31 11.22
N THR A 428 24.34 -11.79 10.08
CA THR A 428 25.17 -12.99 9.96
C THR A 428 26.65 -12.68 10.14
N ASN A 429 27.32 -13.55 10.89
CA ASN A 429 28.76 -13.58 11.05
C ASN A 429 29.39 -14.53 10.00
N GLN A 430 30.69 -14.38 9.74
CA GLN A 430 31.43 -15.17 8.74
C GLN A 430 31.43 -16.68 9.03
N ASP A 431 31.36 -17.08 10.30
CA ASP A 431 31.25 -18.49 10.71
C ASP A 431 29.83 -19.07 10.52
N GLY A 432 28.88 -18.25 10.10
CA GLY A 432 27.46 -18.57 9.92
C GLY A 432 26.62 -18.56 11.20
N SER A 433 27.16 -18.06 12.32
CA SER A 433 26.32 -17.68 13.46
C SER A 433 25.53 -16.39 13.16
N VAL A 434 24.40 -16.21 13.83
CA VAL A 434 23.49 -15.07 13.65
C VAL A 434 23.36 -14.30 14.95
N VAL A 435 23.60 -13.00 14.89
CA VAL A 435 23.42 -12.07 16.01
C VAL A 435 22.05 -11.42 15.89
N ILE A 436 21.32 -11.33 17.00
CA ILE A 436 20.07 -10.58 17.13
C ILE A 436 20.20 -9.55 18.23
N TYR A 437 19.76 -8.31 17.99
CA TYR A 437 19.79 -7.21 18.94
C TYR A 437 18.48 -6.42 18.94
N GLY A 438 18.00 -6.10 20.14
CA GLY A 438 16.88 -5.21 20.40
C GLY A 438 15.55 -5.64 19.79
N GLY A 439 14.72 -4.67 19.40
CA GLY A 439 13.35 -4.85 18.90
C GLY A 439 12.27 -4.43 19.90
N TYR A 440 11.00 -4.64 19.56
CA TYR A 440 9.85 -4.24 20.35
C TYR A 440 8.79 -5.33 20.44
N SER A 441 7.99 -5.31 21.51
CA SER A 441 6.79 -6.13 21.68
C SER A 441 5.78 -5.48 22.64
N LYS A 442 4.49 -5.53 22.32
CA LYS A 442 3.39 -5.32 23.29
C LYS A 442 2.92 -6.65 23.90
N GLN A 443 2.35 -6.58 25.09
CA GLN A 443 1.63 -7.68 25.73
C GLN A 443 0.41 -7.15 26.50
N LYS A 444 -0.77 -7.74 26.26
CA LYS A 444 -2.00 -7.49 27.05
C LYS A 444 -1.78 -7.87 28.51
N VAL A 445 -1.85 -6.89 29.41
CA VAL A 445 -1.69 -7.08 30.88
C VAL A 445 -3.05 -7.12 31.58
N LYS A 446 -4.00 -6.29 31.13
CA LYS A 446 -5.40 -6.33 31.54
C LYS A 446 -6.28 -6.21 30.29
N LYS A 447 -7.60 -6.30 30.48
CA LYS A 447 -8.55 -5.88 29.44
C LYS A 447 -8.26 -4.40 29.10
N ASP A 448 -8.09 -4.12 27.82
CA ASP A 448 -7.87 -2.77 27.27
C ASP A 448 -6.61 -2.04 27.83
N VAL A 449 -5.63 -2.80 28.37
CA VAL A 449 -4.33 -2.26 28.80
C VAL A 449 -3.21 -3.16 28.30
N ASP A 450 -2.49 -2.66 27.30
CA ASP A 450 -1.24 -3.21 26.81
C ASP A 450 -0.04 -2.68 27.59
N LYS A 451 1.06 -3.43 27.57
CA LYS A 451 2.37 -2.96 28.01
C LYS A 451 3.39 -3.11 26.88
N GLY A 452 3.94 -1.99 26.41
CA GLY A 452 5.10 -1.98 25.54
C GLY A 452 6.35 -2.52 26.22
N THR A 453 7.28 -3.06 25.43
CA THR A 453 8.61 -3.47 25.90
C THR A 453 9.63 -3.24 24.78
N VAL A 454 10.46 -2.21 24.99
CA VAL A 454 11.66 -1.96 24.19
C VAL A 454 12.74 -2.94 24.63
N HIS A 455 13.12 -3.87 23.76
CA HIS A 455 14.17 -4.82 24.04
C HIS A 455 15.54 -4.17 23.80
N THR A 456 16.46 -4.33 24.75
CA THR A 456 17.87 -3.89 24.63
C THR A 456 18.86 -5.04 24.80
N ASP A 457 18.33 -6.27 24.82
CA ASP A 457 19.12 -7.49 24.95
C ASP A 457 19.59 -8.03 23.59
N MET A 458 20.52 -8.99 23.67
CA MET A 458 21.31 -9.44 22.53
C MET A 458 21.55 -10.95 22.62
N PHE A 459 21.45 -11.62 21.48
CA PHE A 459 21.52 -13.08 21.39
C PHE A 459 22.37 -13.53 20.22
N LEU A 460 22.95 -14.72 20.36
CA LEU A 460 23.67 -15.43 19.31
C LEU A 460 22.97 -16.77 19.06
N LEU A 461 22.52 -16.98 17.82
CA LEU A 461 22.10 -18.26 17.29
C LEU A 461 23.28 -18.92 16.58
N LYS A 462 23.69 -20.10 17.03
CA LYS A 462 24.82 -20.84 16.46
C LYS A 462 24.45 -22.29 16.15
N GLN A 463 24.99 -22.79 15.05
CA GLN A 463 24.91 -24.19 14.64
C GLN A 463 26.04 -24.99 15.31
N GLU A 464 25.70 -26.08 15.99
CA GLU A 464 26.61 -27.03 16.64
C GLU A 464 26.53 -28.39 15.94
N GLY A 465 27.51 -28.73 15.09
CA GLY A 465 27.44 -29.93 14.26
C GLY A 465 26.50 -29.76 13.08
N ALA A 466 25.90 -30.86 12.61
CA ALA A 466 25.11 -30.87 11.37
C ALA A 466 23.77 -30.12 11.50
N ASP A 467 22.91 -30.51 12.44
CA ASP A 467 21.50 -30.05 12.48
C ASP A 467 21.06 -29.40 13.80
N LYS A 468 21.94 -29.34 14.81
CA LYS A 468 21.61 -28.76 16.11
C LYS A 468 21.89 -27.27 16.12
N TRP A 469 20.90 -26.48 16.52
CA TRP A 469 21.03 -25.04 16.73
C TRP A 469 20.92 -24.70 18.23
N VAL A 470 21.65 -23.66 18.65
CA VAL A 470 21.72 -23.23 20.05
C VAL A 470 21.64 -21.71 20.15
N TRP A 471 20.77 -21.23 21.03
CA TRP A 471 20.69 -19.86 21.50
C TRP A 471 21.58 -19.63 22.72
N SER A 472 22.30 -18.52 22.70
CA SER A 472 23.03 -17.99 23.86
C SER A 472 22.79 -16.48 23.98
N ARG A 473 22.62 -15.98 25.21
CA ARG A 473 22.56 -14.53 25.47
C ARG A 473 23.97 -13.95 25.38
N LEU A 474 24.13 -12.89 24.60
CA LEU A 474 25.35 -12.09 24.56
C LEU A 474 25.27 -10.97 25.60
N ASN A 475 26.39 -10.74 26.28
CA ASN A 475 26.57 -9.60 27.17
C ASN A 475 27.74 -8.74 26.65
N PRO A 476 27.49 -7.82 25.70
CA PRO A 476 28.51 -6.92 25.19
C PRO A 476 29.06 -5.97 26.25
N SER A 477 30.37 -5.71 26.15
CA SER A 477 31.04 -4.62 26.87
C SER A 477 30.95 -3.29 26.10
N GLY A 478 31.41 -2.19 26.71
CA GLY A 478 31.51 -0.88 26.05
C GLY A 478 30.22 -0.04 26.10
N VAL A 479 30.17 0.99 25.26
CA VAL A 479 29.09 2.00 25.25
C VAL A 479 27.97 1.53 24.34
N LYS A 480 26.88 1.02 24.94
CA LYS A 480 25.71 0.50 24.24
C LYS A 480 24.80 1.64 23.74
N PRO A 481 23.97 1.41 22.71
CA PRO A 481 22.84 2.29 22.42
C PRO A 481 21.91 2.43 23.63
N THR A 482 21.26 3.59 23.75
CA THR A 482 20.11 3.79 24.64
C THR A 482 18.93 2.91 24.21
N PRO A 483 17.94 2.63 25.09
CA PRO A 483 16.68 2.02 24.66
C PRO A 483 16.06 2.81 23.51
N ARG A 484 15.62 2.11 22.46
CA ARG A 484 14.96 2.66 21.28
C ARG A 484 14.36 1.58 20.39
N THR A 485 13.34 1.94 19.63
CA THR A 485 12.75 1.19 18.51
C THR A 485 13.19 1.82 17.18
N GLY A 486 12.69 1.31 16.05
CA GLY A 486 12.87 1.90 14.71
C GLY A 486 14.30 2.04 14.15
N PHE A 487 15.33 1.77 14.93
CA PHE A 487 16.73 1.91 14.54
C PHE A 487 17.12 0.88 13.47
N SER A 488 18.01 1.26 12.56
CA SER A 488 18.40 0.43 11.42
C SER A 488 19.81 -0.13 11.56
N GLY A 489 20.02 -1.37 11.09
CA GLY A 489 21.27 -2.11 11.25
C GLY A 489 21.84 -2.66 9.94
N THR A 490 23.16 -2.64 9.78
CA THR A 490 23.85 -3.23 8.61
C THR A 490 25.26 -3.71 8.95
N LEU A 491 25.83 -4.59 8.11
CA LEU A 491 27.19 -5.10 8.30
C LEU A 491 28.22 -4.14 7.68
N GLY A 492 28.97 -3.45 8.54
CA GLY A 492 30.09 -2.59 8.16
C GLY A 492 31.43 -3.33 8.03
N PRO A 493 32.51 -2.60 7.68
CA PRO A 493 33.86 -3.15 7.57
C PRO A 493 34.35 -3.83 8.86
N ASN A 494 35.30 -4.77 8.72
CA ASN A 494 35.97 -5.45 9.83
C ASN A 494 35.02 -6.21 10.78
N ASN A 495 33.97 -6.82 10.22
CA ASN A 495 33.01 -7.66 10.95
C ASN A 495 32.28 -6.91 12.08
N ARG A 496 31.87 -5.67 11.78
CA ARG A 496 31.18 -4.76 12.72
C ARG A 496 29.74 -4.56 12.30
N ILE A 497 28.80 -4.74 13.21
CA ILE A 497 27.41 -4.33 12.97
C ILE A 497 27.36 -2.82 13.24
N LEU A 498 26.91 -2.04 12.25
CA LEU A 498 26.59 -0.64 12.41
C LEU A 498 25.09 -0.52 12.73
N LEU A 499 24.75 0.33 13.71
CA LEU A 499 23.40 0.81 13.96
C LEU A 499 23.34 2.32 13.73
N PHE A 500 22.19 2.80 13.26
CA PHE A 500 21.91 4.22 13.05
C PHE A 500 20.47 4.57 13.47
N GLY A 501 20.34 5.70 14.16
CA GLY A 501 19.07 6.36 14.48
C GLY A 501 18.13 5.56 15.38
N GLY A 502 16.83 5.69 15.11
CA GLY A 502 15.72 5.12 15.89
C GLY A 502 14.94 6.19 16.66
N VAL A 503 13.94 5.74 17.42
CA VAL A 503 13.08 6.57 18.29
C VAL A 503 12.90 5.88 19.64
N TYR A 504 12.71 6.65 20.71
CA TYR A 504 12.29 6.14 22.00
C TYR A 504 11.03 6.87 22.44
N ASP A 505 9.94 6.12 22.56
CA ASP A 505 8.62 6.67 22.83
C ASP A 505 8.41 6.75 24.35
N GLU A 506 8.24 7.96 24.89
CA GLU A 506 7.88 8.19 26.30
C GLU A 506 6.34 8.27 26.42
N GLU A 507 5.74 7.24 27.01
CA GLU A 507 4.30 7.14 27.29
C GLU A 507 3.98 7.82 28.65
N GLU A 508 3.42 9.05 28.64
CA GLU A 508 2.78 9.68 29.81
C GLU A 508 1.26 9.36 29.84
N GLU A 509 0.53 9.77 30.89
CA GLU A 509 -0.90 9.39 31.05
C GLU A 509 -1.84 9.99 29.98
N GLU A 510 -1.44 11.09 29.31
CA GLU A 510 -2.25 11.81 28.31
C GLU A 510 -1.51 12.11 26.99
N SER A 511 -0.23 11.73 26.84
CA SER A 511 0.58 11.99 25.63
C SER A 511 1.66 10.92 25.40
N ILE A 512 2.10 10.80 24.15
CA ILE A 512 3.28 10.01 23.77
C ILE A 512 4.22 10.94 23.01
N GLU A 513 5.43 11.18 23.52
CA GLU A 513 6.46 11.95 22.82
C GLU A 513 7.60 11.04 22.32
N GLY A 514 7.99 11.22 21.05
CA GLY A 514 9.02 10.41 20.39
C GLY A 514 10.40 11.05 20.43
N ASP A 515 11.33 10.46 21.18
CA ASP A 515 12.72 10.91 21.28
C ASP A 515 13.54 10.32 20.11
N PHE A 516 13.67 11.06 19.01
CA PHE A 516 14.38 10.60 17.80
C PHE A 516 15.90 10.73 17.92
N PHE A 517 16.63 9.81 17.27
CA PHE A 517 18.10 9.80 17.25
C PHE A 517 18.68 9.86 15.83
N ASN A 518 19.88 10.44 15.67
CA ASN A 518 20.73 10.34 14.47
C ASN A 518 22.16 9.81 14.77
N ASP A 519 22.38 9.29 15.97
CA ASP A 519 23.69 8.77 16.38
C ASP A 519 24.03 7.44 15.65
N ILE A 520 25.33 7.11 15.66
CA ILE A 520 25.87 5.87 15.11
C ILE A 520 26.45 5.04 16.24
N TYR A 521 26.09 3.76 16.30
CA TYR A 521 26.80 2.77 17.11
C TYR A 521 27.44 1.71 16.24
N MET A 522 28.53 1.13 16.72
CA MET A 522 29.17 -0.01 16.11
C MET A 522 29.42 -1.11 17.15
N TYR A 523 29.11 -2.34 16.79
CA TYR A 523 29.39 -3.54 17.57
C TYR A 523 30.47 -4.38 16.90
N ASP A 524 31.61 -4.55 17.56
CA ASP A 524 32.71 -5.41 17.12
C ASP A 524 32.39 -6.87 17.52
N MET A 525 31.93 -7.67 16.56
CA MET A 525 31.49 -9.06 16.80
C MET A 525 32.63 -9.94 17.33
N GLY A 526 33.88 -9.66 16.94
CA GLY A 526 35.05 -10.41 17.40
C GLY A 526 35.45 -10.09 18.85
N LYS A 527 35.14 -8.89 19.33
CA LYS A 527 35.45 -8.43 20.69
C LYS A 527 34.26 -8.44 21.65
N ASN A 528 33.05 -8.73 21.17
CA ASN A 528 31.80 -8.61 21.91
C ASN A 528 31.71 -7.23 22.64
N ARG A 529 31.85 -6.15 21.86
CA ARG A 529 31.98 -4.79 22.39
C ARG A 529 31.31 -3.73 21.51
N TRP A 530 30.51 -2.87 22.13
CA TRP A 530 29.95 -1.66 21.53
C TRP A 530 30.88 -0.43 21.70
N PHE A 531 30.77 0.49 20.76
CA PHE A 531 31.41 1.80 20.76
C PHE A 531 30.58 2.77 19.89
N THR A 532 30.65 4.05 20.23
CA THR A 532 30.03 5.14 19.48
C THR A 532 30.81 5.41 18.19
N GLY A 533 30.09 5.58 17.08
CA GLY A 533 30.62 5.90 15.76
C GLY A 533 30.87 7.39 15.60
N GLN A 534 31.74 7.97 16.42
CA GLN A 534 32.03 9.41 16.37
C GLN A 534 32.63 9.85 15.03
N ILE A 535 32.03 10.88 14.44
CA ILE A 535 32.51 11.57 13.25
C ILE A 535 33.64 12.53 13.69
N LYS A 536 34.80 12.41 13.06
CA LYS A 536 36.05 13.08 13.50
C LYS A 536 36.10 14.57 13.18
N GLY A 537 35.18 15.06 12.33
CA GLY A 537 35.15 16.41 11.79
C GLY A 537 36.31 16.71 10.83
N PRO A 538 36.22 17.84 10.09
CA PRO A 538 37.26 18.26 9.17
C PRO A 538 38.54 18.64 9.94
N LYS A 539 39.60 17.85 9.73
CA LYS A 539 40.92 18.09 10.30
C LYS A 539 41.45 19.46 9.85
N THR A 540 41.60 20.39 10.79
CA THR A 540 42.39 21.59 10.54
C THR A 540 43.84 21.18 10.27
N GLU A 541 44.40 21.60 9.13
CA GLU A 541 45.84 21.45 8.89
C GLU A 541 46.60 22.31 9.90
N LYS A 542 47.04 21.69 11.00
CA LYS A 542 47.97 22.33 11.93
C LYS A 542 49.30 22.56 11.22
N LYS A 543 49.45 23.75 10.60
CA LYS A 543 50.72 24.30 10.10
C LYS A 543 51.81 23.98 11.12
N LYS A 544 52.83 23.24 10.69
CA LYS A 544 53.94 22.78 11.55
C LYS A 544 54.64 23.97 12.24
N ARG A 545 54.24 24.29 13.49
CA ARG A 545 55.11 25.06 14.39
C ARG A 545 56.22 24.12 14.88
N ARG A 546 57.36 24.17 14.18
CA ARG A 546 58.66 23.71 14.72
C ARG A 546 58.82 24.35 16.10
N ARG A 547 58.81 23.54 17.17
CA ARG A 547 59.37 23.93 18.47
C ARG A 547 60.52 23.00 18.80
N GLY A 548 61.61 23.61 19.26
CA GLY A 548 62.90 22.96 19.44
C GLY A 548 62.90 22.00 20.63
N ASN A 549 63.83 21.05 20.55
CA ASN A 549 64.16 20.08 21.57
C ASN A 549 64.62 20.74 22.89
N LYS A 550 64.09 20.31 24.04
CA LYS A 550 64.77 20.35 25.35
C LYS A 550 64.18 19.30 26.29
N GLN A 551 65.07 18.64 27.03
CA GLN A 551 64.80 17.52 27.95
C GLN A 551 64.68 18.01 29.41
N ALA A 552 64.46 17.03 30.31
CA ALA A 552 64.54 17.08 31.78
C ALA A 552 63.33 17.72 32.50
N GLU A 553 62.90 17.25 33.67
CA GLU A 553 63.23 16.02 34.43
C GLU A 553 62.05 15.63 35.33
N ALA A 554 62.16 14.52 36.06
CA ALA A 554 61.12 14.06 36.98
C ALA A 554 61.21 14.76 38.34
N GLU A 555 60.08 14.91 39.05
CA GLU A 555 59.93 14.36 40.41
C GLU A 555 58.48 14.39 40.90
N SER A 556 58.20 13.55 41.89
CA SER A 556 56.89 13.34 42.51
C SER A 556 56.66 14.23 43.73
N ASN A 557 55.41 14.65 43.96
CA ASN A 557 54.90 14.62 45.34
C ASN A 557 53.38 14.43 45.41
N SER A 558 52.93 13.81 46.48
CA SER A 558 51.53 13.56 46.83
C SER A 558 51.12 14.41 48.04
N GLU A 559 49.92 15.01 48.03
CA GLU A 559 48.85 14.75 49.02
C GLU A 559 47.68 15.75 48.94
N SER A 560 46.50 15.23 49.27
CA SER A 560 45.30 15.88 49.86
C SER A 560 44.75 17.20 49.30
N GLY A 561 43.49 17.14 48.84
CA GLY A 561 42.61 18.30 48.69
C GLY A 561 41.24 17.88 48.13
N GLU A 562 40.22 17.75 48.97
CA GLU A 562 38.84 17.52 48.53
C GLU A 562 38.32 18.73 47.73
N VAL A 563 37.75 18.49 46.55
CA VAL A 563 36.85 19.44 45.86
C VAL A 563 35.67 18.64 45.32
N GLY A 564 34.45 19.15 45.55
CA GLY A 564 33.21 18.43 45.34
C GLY A 564 32.92 18.06 43.88
N ALA A 565 32.11 17.02 43.70
CA ALA A 565 31.64 16.58 42.40
C ALA A 565 30.79 17.67 41.72
N GLN A 566 31.27 18.22 40.62
CA GLN A 566 30.42 18.95 39.68
C GLN A 566 29.65 17.93 38.81
N LYS A 567 28.35 18.18 38.64
CA LYS A 567 27.50 17.46 37.68
C LYS A 567 28.14 17.50 36.27
N PRO A 568 27.91 16.48 35.41
CA PRO A 568 28.14 16.65 33.98
C PRO A 568 27.27 17.81 33.46
N PRO A 569 27.73 18.57 32.45
CA PRO A 569 26.92 19.66 31.89
C PRO A 569 25.67 19.08 31.23
N GLU A 570 24.53 19.73 31.47
CA GLU A 570 23.27 19.44 30.79
C GLU A 570 23.38 19.83 29.29
N PRO A 571 22.74 19.10 28.38
CA PRO A 571 22.81 19.38 26.95
C PRO A 571 22.27 20.78 26.62
N VAL A 572 22.92 21.49 25.71
CA VAL A 572 22.40 22.76 25.18
C VAL A 572 21.57 22.46 23.94
N GLU A 573 20.30 22.83 24.00
CA GLU A 573 19.35 22.72 22.89
C GLU A 573 19.64 23.82 21.86
N VAL A 574 19.78 23.43 20.59
CA VAL A 574 19.81 24.38 19.47
C VAL A 574 18.54 24.17 18.64
N ILE A 575 17.65 25.15 18.73
CA ILE A 575 16.43 25.24 17.92
C ILE A 575 16.82 25.70 16.50
N LYS A 576 16.52 24.88 15.50
CA LYS A 576 16.53 25.28 14.09
C LYS A 576 15.10 25.42 13.60
N GLU A 577 14.70 26.65 13.30
CA GLU A 577 13.41 26.95 12.67
C GLU A 577 13.51 26.86 11.14
N ILE A 578 12.60 26.10 10.53
CA ILE A 578 12.40 26.03 9.07
C ILE A 578 10.93 26.35 8.80
N VAL A 579 10.65 27.36 7.99
CA VAL A 579 9.27 27.80 7.72
C VAL A 579 8.74 27.14 6.44
N ALA A 580 7.63 26.41 6.54
CA ALA A 580 6.92 25.80 5.42
C ALA A 580 5.96 26.79 4.72
N GLU A 581 5.40 26.40 3.56
CA GLU A 581 4.61 27.31 2.71
C GLU A 581 3.23 27.68 3.29
N ASP A 582 2.71 26.86 4.21
CA ASP A 582 1.53 27.13 5.05
C ASP A 582 1.82 28.17 6.16
N GLY A 583 3.10 28.46 6.43
CA GLY A 583 3.55 29.30 7.54
C GLY A 583 3.91 28.52 8.81
N THR A 584 3.86 27.19 8.80
CA THR A 584 4.28 26.35 9.93
C THR A 584 5.78 26.49 10.17
N VAL A 585 6.17 26.79 11.40
CA VAL A 585 7.56 26.90 11.84
C VAL A 585 8.03 25.56 12.39
N MET A 586 8.67 24.74 11.53
CA MET A 586 9.27 23.47 11.94
C MET A 586 10.46 23.74 12.86
N THR A 587 10.32 23.38 14.14
CA THR A 587 11.40 23.50 15.14
C THR A 587 12.15 22.17 15.26
N ILE A 588 13.30 22.05 14.60
CA ILE A 588 14.21 20.91 14.78
C ILE A 588 15.03 21.15 16.05
N LYS A 589 14.73 20.41 17.13
CA LYS A 589 15.56 20.37 18.35
C LYS A 589 16.87 19.61 18.06
N GLN A 590 17.99 20.31 17.89
CA GLN A 590 19.31 19.69 17.73
C GLN A 590 20.08 19.74 19.05
N VAL A 591 20.33 18.59 19.67
CA VAL A 591 21.17 18.49 20.87
C VAL A 591 22.65 18.44 20.47
N ILE A 592 23.39 19.52 20.75
CA ILE A 592 24.83 19.61 20.43
C ILE A 592 25.66 19.46 21.70
N SER A 593 26.62 18.55 21.68
CA SER A 593 27.61 18.39 22.75
C SER A 593 28.85 19.25 22.50
N GLY A 594 28.97 20.42 23.13
CA GLY A 594 30.25 21.13 23.09
C GLY A 594 30.34 22.53 23.72
N SER A 595 31.29 22.66 24.65
CA SER A 595 32.15 23.84 24.87
C SER A 595 31.49 25.22 25.09
N ALA A 596 31.40 25.64 26.36
CA ALA A 596 30.97 26.98 26.73
C ALA A 596 31.97 28.09 26.35
N THR A 597 31.44 29.21 25.86
CA THR A 597 31.95 30.58 26.09
C THR A 597 30.76 31.49 26.33
N SER A 598 30.70 32.12 27.50
CA SER A 598 29.72 33.13 27.87
C SER A 598 30.19 34.52 27.45
N GLU A 599 29.29 35.40 27.02
CA GLU A 599 29.05 36.71 27.67
C GLU A 599 27.85 37.44 27.04
N SER A 600 27.49 38.60 27.62
CA SER A 600 26.16 39.21 27.62
C SER A 600 25.91 40.28 26.54
N GLU A 601 24.64 40.69 26.46
CA GLU A 601 24.09 41.77 25.62
C GLU A 601 24.76 43.15 25.84
N GLU A 602 25.02 43.90 24.76
CA GLU A 602 24.88 45.37 24.67
C GLU A 602 24.93 45.82 23.18
N GLU A 603 24.41 47.03 22.87
CA GLU A 603 24.03 47.47 21.51
C GLU A 603 25.13 48.20 20.70
N ASP A 604 24.97 48.18 19.36
CA ASP A 604 25.46 49.11 18.33
C ASP A 604 26.91 49.64 18.33
N SER A 605 27.69 49.22 17.32
CA SER A 605 28.32 50.15 16.33
C SER A 605 28.98 49.42 15.15
N VAL A 606 29.07 50.10 14.00
CA VAL A 606 29.61 49.58 12.73
C VAL A 606 31.06 49.99 12.54
N GLU A 607 31.98 49.03 12.43
CA GLU A 607 33.28 49.17 11.75
C GLU A 607 33.59 47.90 10.92
N GLU A 608 34.34 48.06 9.82
CA GLU A 608 34.59 47.01 8.82
C GLU A 608 35.90 46.22 9.06
N GLU A 609 36.05 45.10 8.34
CA GLU A 609 37.26 44.27 8.16
C GLU A 609 37.73 43.39 9.34
N ASP A 610 37.40 42.09 9.31
CA ASP A 610 38.33 41.09 8.75
C ASP A 610 37.68 39.70 8.51
N ASP A 611 38.11 38.99 7.47
CA ASP A 611 37.56 37.71 7.00
C ASP A 611 38.10 36.48 7.77
N GLU A 612 37.47 36.11 8.88
CA GLU A 612 37.55 34.73 9.43
C GLU A 612 36.26 33.95 9.13
N GLY A 613 36.33 33.11 8.09
CA GLY A 613 35.18 32.42 7.52
C GLY A 613 34.32 31.64 8.51
N ALA A 614 33.06 32.08 8.63
CA ALA A 614 31.99 31.34 9.29
C ALA A 614 31.87 29.93 8.70
N ARG A 615 32.21 28.91 9.50
CA ARG A 615 32.06 27.51 9.11
C ARG A 615 30.58 27.21 8.93
N SER A 616 30.21 26.81 7.72
CA SER A 616 28.92 26.16 7.47
C SER A 616 28.74 24.98 8.45
N PRO A 617 27.55 24.78 9.03
CA PRO A 617 27.30 23.69 9.96
C PRO A 617 27.61 22.35 9.29
N ALA A 618 28.20 21.42 10.05
CA ALA A 618 28.49 20.09 9.55
C ALA A 618 27.18 19.42 9.10
N VAL A 619 27.12 19.04 7.84
CA VAL A 619 25.90 18.46 7.27
C VAL A 619 25.78 17.01 7.75
N GLU A 620 24.65 16.69 8.37
CA GLU A 620 24.32 15.36 8.89
C GLU A 620 22.82 15.08 8.69
N PRO A 621 22.38 13.80 8.68
CA PRO A 621 20.96 13.47 8.70
C PRO A 621 20.30 13.97 9.99
N CYS A 622 19.08 14.50 9.88
CA CYS A 622 18.26 14.77 11.06
C CYS A 622 17.97 13.49 11.87
N PRO A 623 17.64 13.61 13.17
CA PRO A 623 17.09 12.51 13.96
C PRO A 623 15.89 11.85 13.27
N ARG A 624 15.87 10.52 13.25
CA ARG A 624 14.88 9.75 12.46
C ARG A 624 14.81 8.27 12.84
N SER A 625 13.64 7.69 12.62
CA SER A 625 13.40 6.25 12.69
C SER A 625 13.26 5.63 11.30
N ASN A 626 13.30 4.29 11.24
CA ASN A 626 12.93 3.44 10.09
C ASN A 626 13.66 3.76 8.76
N THR A 627 14.80 4.43 8.84
CA THR A 627 15.69 4.75 7.71
C THR A 627 16.18 3.49 7.01
N MET A 628 16.12 3.45 5.69
CA MET A 628 16.65 2.33 4.94
C MET A 628 18.15 2.51 4.74
N ILE A 629 18.97 1.61 5.32
CA ILE A 629 20.43 1.72 5.25
C ILE A 629 21.09 0.53 4.53
N ALA A 630 22.15 0.82 3.78
CA ALA A 630 22.95 -0.19 3.09
C ALA A 630 24.44 0.13 3.18
N ALA A 631 25.29 -0.88 3.39
CA ALA A 631 26.74 -0.74 3.29
C ALA A 631 27.26 -1.40 1.99
N LYS A 632 28.00 -0.64 1.18
CA LYS A 632 28.70 -1.14 -0.03
C LYS A 632 30.10 -0.54 -0.08
N GLN A 633 31.11 -1.40 -0.27
CA GLN A 633 32.53 -1.00 -0.35
C GLN A 633 33.05 -0.15 0.82
N GLY A 634 32.46 -0.31 2.01
CA GLY A 634 32.81 0.47 3.20
C GLY A 634 32.28 1.90 3.21
N VAL A 635 31.33 2.22 2.32
CA VAL A 635 30.48 3.40 2.41
C VAL A 635 29.11 2.95 2.92
N LEU A 636 28.61 3.61 3.97
CA LEU A 636 27.22 3.54 4.41
C LEU A 636 26.39 4.48 3.55
N TYR A 637 25.19 4.05 3.18
CA TYR A 637 24.15 4.87 2.57
C TYR A 637 22.91 4.83 3.48
N ALA A 638 22.27 5.97 3.65
CA ALA A 638 21.05 6.13 4.45
C ALA A 638 20.02 6.90 3.63
N TYR A 639 18.85 6.29 3.41
CA TYR A 639 17.77 6.83 2.61
C TYR A 639 16.46 6.89 3.41
N GLY A 640 15.79 8.04 3.38
CA GLY A 640 14.46 8.23 3.95
C GLY A 640 14.36 7.92 5.46
N GLY A 641 13.25 7.29 5.84
CA GLY A 641 12.80 7.15 7.24
C GLY A 641 11.71 8.17 7.59
N MET A 642 11.42 8.33 8.88
CA MET A 642 10.50 9.37 9.37
C MET A 642 10.99 10.04 10.65
N PHE A 643 10.41 11.20 10.97
CA PHE A 643 10.46 11.86 12.27
C PHE A 643 9.12 12.58 12.55
N GLU A 644 8.84 12.92 13.80
CA GLU A 644 7.57 13.57 14.20
C GLU A 644 7.82 14.92 14.88
N VAL A 645 6.86 15.85 14.77
CA VAL A 645 6.85 17.15 15.45
C VAL A 645 5.41 17.46 15.89
N GLY A 646 5.13 17.31 17.18
CA GLY A 646 3.75 17.21 17.65
C GLY A 646 3.06 16.01 16.98
N ASP A 647 1.80 16.17 16.60
CA ASP A 647 1.01 15.11 15.95
C ASP A 647 1.35 14.90 14.46
N ARG A 648 2.25 15.72 13.87
CA ARG A 648 2.62 15.63 12.45
C ARG A 648 3.81 14.70 12.22
N GLN A 649 3.62 13.69 11.36
CA GLN A 649 4.66 12.76 10.93
C GLN A 649 5.25 13.15 9.57
N PHE A 650 6.57 13.28 9.50
CA PHE A 650 7.31 13.67 8.29
C PHE A 650 8.07 12.48 7.72
N THR A 651 7.68 12.05 6.52
CA THR A 651 8.37 10.96 5.79
C THR A 651 9.44 11.54 4.87
N LEU A 652 10.62 10.92 4.82
CA LEU A 652 11.81 11.48 4.17
C LEU A 652 12.14 10.84 2.81
N ASN A 653 12.74 11.61 1.90
CA ASN A 653 13.27 11.21 0.58
C ASN A 653 14.76 11.54 0.36
N ASP A 654 15.44 12.03 1.39
CA ASP A 654 16.85 12.39 1.33
C ASP A 654 17.77 11.15 1.25
N LEU A 655 18.99 11.36 0.75
CA LEU A 655 20.02 10.32 0.62
C LEU A 655 21.35 10.85 1.11
N TYR A 656 21.92 10.18 2.10
CA TYR A 656 23.26 10.47 2.62
C TYR A 656 24.22 9.31 2.37
N SER A 657 25.52 9.62 2.38
CA SER A 657 26.57 8.62 2.44
C SER A 657 27.71 8.97 3.42
N LEU A 658 28.34 7.95 4.01
CA LEU A 658 29.42 8.08 4.99
C LEU A 658 30.52 7.03 4.75
N ASP A 659 31.77 7.48 4.58
CA ASP A 659 32.94 6.59 4.49
C ASP A 659 33.26 6.00 5.87
N LEU A 660 32.99 4.71 6.07
CA LEU A 660 33.12 4.00 7.35
C LEU A 660 34.57 3.71 7.75
N HIS A 661 35.55 3.91 6.85
CA HIS A 661 36.97 3.83 7.20
C HIS A 661 37.47 5.18 7.73
N LYS A 662 37.02 6.27 7.12
CA LYS A 662 37.40 7.63 7.52
C LYS A 662 36.61 8.12 8.73
N MET A 663 35.29 8.00 8.72
CA MET A 663 34.37 8.61 9.69
C MET A 663 34.68 10.11 9.86
N GLU A 664 34.68 10.86 8.77
CA GLU A 664 35.11 12.28 8.74
C GLU A 664 33.95 13.26 8.51
N GLU A 665 33.04 12.96 7.59
CA GLU A 665 31.87 13.78 7.23
C GLU A 665 30.77 12.90 6.60
N TRP A 666 29.50 13.27 6.76
CA TRP A 666 28.45 12.80 5.86
C TRP A 666 28.48 13.58 4.55
N LYS A 667 28.04 12.95 3.47
CA LYS A 667 27.85 13.57 2.17
C LYS A 667 26.39 13.46 1.76
N VAL A 668 25.76 14.59 1.49
CA VAL A 668 24.44 14.61 0.87
C VAL A 668 24.57 14.20 -0.59
N LEU A 669 23.70 13.29 -1.01
CA LEU A 669 23.56 12.82 -2.38
C LEU A 669 22.20 13.25 -2.96
N VAL A 670 21.19 13.33 -2.10
CA VAL A 670 19.86 13.92 -2.35
C VAL A 670 19.50 14.76 -1.12
N GLU A 671 19.23 16.05 -1.33
CA GLU A 671 18.69 16.94 -0.30
C GLU A 671 17.19 16.69 -0.13
N MET A 672 16.69 16.84 1.10
CA MET A 672 15.25 16.87 1.37
C MET A 672 14.67 18.15 0.77
N ASP A 673 13.64 18.04 -0.06
CA ASP A 673 12.85 19.18 -0.53
C ASP A 673 11.61 19.33 0.36
N PRO A 674 11.51 20.37 1.22
CA PRO A 674 10.35 20.58 2.09
C PRO A 674 9.03 20.72 1.31
N LYS A 675 9.09 21.17 0.04
CA LYS A 675 7.91 21.32 -0.83
C LYS A 675 7.33 19.98 -1.30
N THR A 676 8.02 18.87 -1.05
CA THR A 676 7.55 17.51 -1.35
C THR A 676 6.83 16.85 -0.17
N GLN A 677 6.66 17.56 0.94
CA GLN A 677 5.79 17.13 2.04
C GLN A 677 4.38 17.66 1.79
N GLU A 678 3.47 16.74 1.46
CA GLU A 678 2.04 17.00 1.44
C GLU A 678 1.48 16.56 2.79
N TRP A 679 0.87 17.49 3.53
CA TRP A 679 0.16 17.20 4.77
C TRP A 679 -1.25 17.75 4.64
N LEU A 680 -2.25 16.87 4.74
CA LEU A 680 -3.66 17.25 4.71
C LEU A 680 -4.15 17.35 6.16
N ASP A 681 -4.59 18.54 6.57
CA ASP A 681 -5.26 18.72 7.85
C ASP A 681 -6.68 18.11 7.78
N GLU A 682 -7.27 17.75 8.93
CA GLU A 682 -8.56 17.03 8.99
C GLU A 682 -9.75 17.78 8.36
N SER A 683 -9.62 19.08 8.07
CA SER A 683 -10.66 19.91 7.47
C SER A 683 -10.76 19.84 5.94
N ASP A 684 -9.73 19.33 5.25
CA ASP A 684 -9.63 19.44 3.78
C ASP A 684 -10.25 18.24 3.04
N SER A 685 -11.12 17.47 3.71
CA SER A 685 -11.49 16.10 3.31
C SER A 685 -12.70 15.93 2.38
N GLU A 686 -13.38 16.99 1.93
CA GLU A 686 -14.66 16.85 1.21
C GLU A 686 -14.55 16.65 -0.32
N ASP A 687 -13.42 16.96 -0.96
CA ASP A 687 -13.27 16.90 -2.42
C ASP A 687 -11.97 16.20 -2.89
N GLU A 688 -11.88 14.87 -2.79
CA GLU A 688 -11.20 13.98 -3.78
C GLU A 688 -11.23 12.48 -3.37
N GLU A 689 -12.28 11.76 -3.79
CA GLU A 689 -12.27 10.29 -3.89
C GLU A 689 -11.88 9.84 -5.31
N GLU A 690 -10.66 9.33 -5.49
CA GLU A 690 -10.30 8.54 -6.69
C GLU A 690 -10.59 7.03 -6.48
N ASP A 691 -11.31 6.44 -7.44
CA ASP A 691 -11.74 5.03 -7.45
C ASP A 691 -10.57 4.01 -7.33
N ALA A 692 -10.46 3.34 -6.18
CA ALA A 692 -9.62 2.16 -5.99
C ALA A 692 -10.45 0.86 -6.00
N GLU A 693 -10.69 0.25 -7.18
CA GLU A 693 -11.47 -0.99 -7.28
C GLU A 693 -10.79 -2.20 -6.57
N GLY A 694 -11.41 -2.70 -5.50
CA GLY A 694 -11.13 -3.98 -4.86
C GLY A 694 -12.37 -4.57 -4.18
N ALA A 695 -12.76 -5.81 -4.55
CA ALA A 695 -13.97 -6.50 -4.05
C ALA A 695 -13.65 -7.38 -2.80
N GLU A 696 -14.59 -7.89 -1.98
CA GLU A 696 -16.06 -8.10 -2.08
C GLU A 696 -16.75 -8.00 -0.68
N GLY A 697 -18.01 -7.52 -0.61
CA GLY A 697 -19.09 -7.92 0.35
C GLY A 697 -18.91 -7.61 1.85
N GLY A 698 -19.96 -7.29 2.63
CA GLY A 698 -21.40 -7.19 2.37
C GLY A 698 -22.20 -7.18 3.69
N ASP A 699 -23.45 -6.70 3.63
CA ASP A 699 -24.40 -6.45 4.74
C ASP A 699 -24.02 -5.26 5.65
N GLU A 700 -24.87 -4.37 6.16
CA GLU A 700 -26.26 -3.85 5.96
C GLU A 700 -26.66 -3.18 7.30
N GLU A 701 -27.50 -2.13 7.22
CA GLU A 701 -28.18 -1.39 8.33
C GLU A 701 -27.27 -0.62 9.32
N GLU A 702 -27.34 0.71 9.54
CA GLU A 702 -28.11 1.85 8.97
C GLU A 702 -27.34 3.20 9.22
N GLU A 703 -27.65 4.31 8.51
CA GLU A 703 -27.15 5.71 8.74
C GLU A 703 -28.34 6.60 9.15
N GLU A 704 -28.18 7.45 10.19
CA GLU A 704 -29.20 8.39 10.66
C GLU A 704 -28.92 9.81 10.10
N ASP A 705 -29.80 10.32 9.22
CA ASP A 705 -29.76 11.72 8.76
C ASP A 705 -30.18 12.67 9.92
N GLU A 706 -29.29 13.55 10.41
CA GLU A 706 -29.67 14.77 11.16
C GLU A 706 -29.75 15.99 10.22
N ASP A 707 -30.97 16.52 10.01
CA ASP A 707 -31.24 17.76 9.27
C ASP A 707 -30.86 19.03 10.09
N SER A 708 -30.01 19.92 9.55
CA SER A 708 -30.08 21.40 9.65
C SER A 708 -28.83 22.07 9.03
N GLU A 709 -28.86 23.23 8.36
CA GLU A 709 -29.93 24.18 8.00
C GLU A 709 -29.53 24.95 6.70
N ASP A 710 -30.50 25.41 5.90
CA ASP A 710 -30.25 26.20 4.67
C ASP A 710 -29.59 27.58 4.94
N SER A 711 -28.64 28.01 4.09
CA SER A 711 -28.39 29.46 3.88
C SER A 711 -27.94 29.82 2.45
N ASP A 712 -28.81 30.55 1.75
CA ASP A 712 -28.75 31.17 0.42
C ASP A 712 -27.37 31.40 -0.28
N GLU A 713 -27.26 30.97 -1.55
CA GLU A 713 -26.17 31.32 -2.47
C GLU A 713 -26.20 32.81 -2.91
N ASP A 714 -25.23 33.62 -2.44
CA ASP A 714 -25.05 35.03 -2.84
C ASP A 714 -24.32 35.15 -4.21
N SER A 715 -25.08 35.23 -5.31
CA SER A 715 -24.53 35.30 -6.68
C SER A 715 -23.66 36.54 -6.91
N HIS A 716 -22.46 36.36 -7.49
CA HIS A 716 -21.45 37.42 -7.60
C HIS A 716 -21.88 38.58 -8.54
N PRO A 717 -21.52 39.86 -8.24
CA PRO A 717 -21.89 41.02 -9.07
C PRO A 717 -21.33 40.94 -10.50
N PRO A 718 -22.18 40.94 -11.53
CA PRO A 718 -21.71 40.88 -12.91
C PRO A 718 -21.00 42.17 -13.32
N VAL A 719 -20.00 42.02 -14.20
CA VAL A 719 -19.30 43.13 -14.86
C VAL A 719 -20.19 43.63 -16.01
N GLU A 720 -20.44 44.93 -16.10
CA GLU A 720 -21.29 45.52 -17.14
C GLU A 720 -20.59 45.61 -18.52
N PRO A 721 -21.33 45.74 -19.64
CA PRO A 721 -20.71 45.87 -20.97
C PRO A 721 -19.93 47.19 -21.08
N GLN A 722 -18.66 47.12 -21.46
CA GLN A 722 -17.71 48.25 -21.58
C GLN A 722 -17.30 48.93 -20.25
N GLU A 723 -17.72 48.41 -19.09
CA GLU A 723 -17.22 48.83 -17.78
C GLU A 723 -15.71 48.52 -17.67
N LYS A 724 -14.91 49.47 -17.16
CA LYS A 724 -13.47 49.26 -16.96
C LYS A 724 -13.19 48.78 -15.55
N TYR A 725 -12.08 48.04 -15.38
CA TYR A 725 -11.71 47.47 -14.08
C TYR A 725 -11.76 48.45 -12.88
N PRO A 726 -11.27 49.70 -12.96
CA PRO A 726 -11.35 50.62 -11.82
C PRO A 726 -12.79 50.98 -11.44
N ASP A 727 -13.69 51.07 -12.41
CA ASP A 727 -15.10 51.40 -12.20
C ASP A 727 -15.86 50.19 -11.62
N TYR A 728 -15.58 48.99 -12.15
CA TYR A 728 -16.09 47.72 -11.60
C TYR A 728 -15.64 47.49 -10.15
N LEU A 729 -14.35 47.69 -9.87
CA LEU A 729 -13.80 47.54 -8.52
C LEU A 729 -14.47 48.54 -7.56
N ALA A 730 -14.54 49.82 -7.92
CA ALA A 730 -15.15 50.84 -7.06
C ALA A 730 -16.63 50.57 -6.75
N ARG A 731 -17.37 49.94 -7.67
CA ARG A 731 -18.79 49.55 -7.48
C ARG A 731 -18.96 48.26 -6.68
N THR A 732 -17.97 47.37 -6.68
CA THR A 732 -18.09 46.01 -6.09
C THR A 732 -17.18 45.75 -4.90
N GLU A 733 -16.33 46.71 -4.51
CA GLU A 733 -15.34 46.54 -3.43
C GLU A 733 -15.98 46.10 -2.11
N GLU A 734 -17.11 46.67 -1.68
CA GLU A 734 -17.79 46.24 -0.45
C GLU A 734 -18.26 44.78 -0.50
N TYR A 735 -18.74 44.29 -1.66
CA TYR A 735 -19.10 42.88 -1.85
C TYR A 735 -17.87 41.98 -1.72
N TRP A 736 -16.80 42.30 -2.44
CA TRP A 736 -15.57 41.50 -2.43
C TRP A 736 -14.85 41.56 -1.07
N VAL A 737 -14.96 42.66 -0.32
CA VAL A 737 -14.44 42.79 1.05
C VAL A 737 -15.26 41.97 2.04
N LYS A 738 -16.60 41.93 1.89
CA LYS A 738 -17.47 41.05 2.69
C LYS A 738 -17.14 39.57 2.42
N LEU A 739 -17.04 39.18 1.15
CA LEU A 739 -16.71 37.80 0.74
C LEU A 739 -15.29 37.40 1.16
N ALA A 740 -14.29 38.26 0.96
CA ALA A 740 -12.94 38.00 1.43
C ALA A 740 -12.86 37.88 2.97
N ARG A 741 -13.68 38.63 3.74
CA ARG A 741 -13.71 38.48 5.21
C ARG A 741 -14.43 37.22 5.66
N ALA A 742 -15.47 36.78 4.95
CA ALA A 742 -16.09 35.49 5.20
C ALA A 742 -15.07 34.36 5.01
N ASN A 743 -14.35 34.36 3.88
CA ASN A 743 -13.37 33.33 3.55
C ASN A 743 -12.09 33.37 4.41
N MET A 744 -11.74 34.53 4.99
CA MET A 744 -10.53 34.69 5.82
C MET A 744 -10.80 34.65 7.33
N GLY A 745 -12.07 34.53 7.75
CA GLY A 745 -12.48 34.62 9.15
C GLY A 745 -12.57 36.06 9.70
N PRO A 746 -13.32 36.26 10.80
CA PRO A 746 -13.64 37.59 11.35
C PRO A 746 -12.41 38.36 11.86
N ASP A 747 -11.39 37.65 12.36
CA ASP A 747 -10.18 38.24 12.97
C ASP A 747 -9.09 38.60 11.95
N ALA A 748 -9.34 38.41 10.65
CA ALA A 748 -8.39 38.72 9.60
C ALA A 748 -8.04 40.22 9.55
N LYS A 749 -6.73 40.54 9.64
CA LYS A 749 -6.23 41.92 9.58
C LYS A 749 -6.77 42.63 8.34
N GLU A 750 -7.44 43.76 8.55
CA GLU A 750 -8.23 44.49 7.55
C GLU A 750 -7.46 44.83 6.26
N LYS A 751 -6.17 45.16 6.37
CA LYS A 751 -5.27 45.41 5.21
C LYS A 751 -5.00 44.16 4.37
N LYS A 752 -5.05 42.95 4.96
CA LYS A 752 -4.93 41.65 4.26
C LYS A 752 -6.25 41.33 3.57
N VAL A 753 -7.39 41.52 4.25
CA VAL A 753 -8.74 41.36 3.67
C VAL A 753 -8.95 42.26 2.45
N LEU A 754 -8.63 43.56 2.53
CA LEU A 754 -8.77 44.49 1.41
C LEU A 754 -7.93 44.06 0.19
N LYS A 755 -6.70 43.55 0.44
CA LYS A 755 -5.81 43.08 -0.62
C LYS A 755 -6.33 41.81 -1.30
N VAL A 756 -6.94 40.90 -0.54
CA VAL A 756 -7.57 39.68 -1.09
C VAL A 756 -8.85 40.04 -1.85
N ALA A 757 -9.69 40.91 -1.31
CA ALA A 757 -10.89 41.42 -1.97
C ALA A 757 -10.58 42.05 -3.35
N GLN A 758 -9.59 42.94 -3.41
CA GLN A 758 -9.15 43.57 -4.65
C GLN A 758 -8.55 42.55 -5.64
N ALA A 759 -7.92 41.47 -5.15
CA ALA A 759 -7.45 40.38 -6.01
C ALA A 759 -8.62 39.54 -6.56
N MET A 760 -9.59 39.17 -5.73
CA MET A 760 -10.80 38.43 -6.14
C MET A 760 -11.60 39.21 -7.20
N ALA A 761 -11.84 40.50 -6.94
CA ALA A 761 -12.50 41.42 -7.88
C ALA A 761 -11.75 41.51 -9.22
N LYS A 762 -10.41 41.50 -9.18
CA LYS A 762 -9.58 41.51 -10.38
C LYS A 762 -9.68 40.23 -11.19
N THR A 763 -9.50 39.08 -10.54
CA THR A 763 -9.58 37.76 -11.18
C THR A 763 -10.96 37.55 -11.80
N PHE A 764 -12.04 37.90 -11.09
CA PHE A 764 -13.40 37.80 -11.63
C PHE A 764 -13.65 38.75 -12.81
N TYR A 765 -13.09 39.96 -12.79
CA TYR A 765 -13.16 40.88 -13.93
C TYR A 765 -12.35 40.40 -15.15
N GLU A 766 -11.20 39.76 -14.93
CA GLU A 766 -10.32 39.25 -16.00
C GLU A 766 -10.82 37.93 -16.62
N LEU A 767 -11.66 37.16 -15.91
CA LEU A 767 -12.31 35.91 -16.39
C LEU A 767 -13.50 36.14 -17.36
N LYS A 768 -13.59 37.30 -18.01
CA LYS A 768 -14.79 37.73 -18.76
C LYS A 768 -14.75 37.49 -20.28
N ASP A 769 -13.95 36.53 -20.75
CA ASP A 769 -13.86 36.08 -22.16
C ASP A 769 -14.26 34.59 -22.30
#